data_AF-A0A2K9K5F6-F1
#
_entry.id   AF-A0A2K9K5F6-F1
#
_cell.length_a   1.000
_cell.length_b   1.000
_cell.length_c   1.000
_cell.angle_alpha   90.00
_cell.angle_beta   90.00
_cell.angle_gamma   90.00
#
_symmetry.space_group_name_H-M   'P 1'
#
loop_
_entity.id
_entity.type
_entity.pdbx_description
1 polymer ?
#
loop_
_entity_poly.entity_id
_entity_poly.type
_entity_poly.pdbx_seq_one_letter_code
_entity_poly.pdbx_strand_id
1 'polypeptide(L)'
;MNVKPLALAITASLFTLSGCSTSNLQKQDITVQPATDVPDHANSSFHVDFEKFTLDNGLDVVFHIDKSDPVVAVTLAAHVGSAREKVGKTGFAHLFEHLLFLESENLGKGGLDKLSARVGGSGANGSTNRDITNYMQTVPNDALEKMIWAEADKLGYFINTVTIPVLQQEKEVVKNEKRQRVTNQPYGHVFDVITKNLYPVDHPYNWLPLGSLEDLASATVEDVKDFYKRWYGPNNVTLVISGDFDSNQAKAWVEKYFNYIPRGPEVSPQPKQPIVLTSSKKRYHEDSFAQVPQLTQAWPSMPRFHRDSYAMDVLIKLLTDGNQAPVTNELVEKQKLSSGLMLLDIRSELAGELLMMITAYDGVDLDQVEQAIEIGLKRFETEAFSQDDLHRVKVGIETEYYRNLSSVVNKGVALADYNLLLNDPGYINKEIDLMRAVSADDIWRVYNTYLKNKPFVSTSFVPKGSKKLAVDTAQKAVIKEEQINLEDISELDTAKPLQISKTPSSFDRSIEPEFGKTPVIPTPDVKTAQLKNGLEVFSLYSDEVPLVEIKLTIDGALLLESPDKNGTANLVANMLTRGTATKSAEELNNEIRQLGSTITVTAEREQIVLKASTLARNYEATMALIGEILTQPRWDLTEFELAKQTVTGQLQQSSADPEAIAQKELYKLTYPRHHPLANNTLGTEESISKITIDDLKAYHQKNIAPQLAKLYVAGAVKHADIQKSLEQLIDHWPASKATLPLLPEPNALNSAAIYFYDIPQAKQSTLLIAHPSLKANHTDYFNATAMNYILGGGGFSSRLVQDLRADKGYTYHIRSKFDATPVSSMFEIKSNVRSNVTLESLELVKQIVEEYGNTYTLADLTTTKNYYLKSNARRFETLTAKVKVLEQIGSLNLANNFMQQRNEQTESLGVDDMKGLAKQYIHPNKLIYIVVGDAKTQANRLTALGLGEVIRLN
;
A
#
# COMPACT_ATOMS: atom_id res chain seq x y z
N MET A 1 47.24 5.21 45.12
CA MET A 1 47.39 6.14 46.26
C MET A 1 46.75 7.46 45.85
N ASN A 2 45.83 8.10 46.58
CA ASN A 2 45.15 7.74 47.81
C ASN A 2 43.94 8.70 48.00
N VAL A 3 42.75 8.09 48.18
CA VAL A 3 41.68 8.37 49.17
C VAL A 3 40.87 9.71 49.16
N LYS A 4 39.52 9.54 49.06
CA LYS A 4 38.41 10.39 49.59
C LYS A 4 38.50 10.51 51.14
N PRO A 5 37.75 11.34 51.93
CA PRO A 5 36.36 11.04 52.39
C PRO A 5 35.50 12.30 52.79
N LEU A 6 34.15 12.26 52.87
CA LEU A 6 33.26 11.98 54.04
C LEU A 6 33.60 12.85 55.29
N ALA A 7 32.70 13.40 56.12
CA ALA A 7 31.27 13.31 56.38
C ALA A 7 30.89 14.37 57.44
N LEU A 8 29.58 14.56 57.70
CA LEU A 8 28.89 14.68 59.01
C LEU A 8 29.58 15.48 60.17
N ALA A 9 28.93 16.26 61.03
CA ALA A 9 27.53 16.46 61.37
C ALA A 9 27.47 17.33 62.66
N ILE A 10 26.41 18.17 62.74
CA ILE A 10 25.47 18.25 63.86
C ILE A 10 25.85 19.02 65.17
N THR A 11 25.19 20.20 65.28
CA THR A 11 24.42 20.78 66.43
C THR A 11 25.13 21.07 67.75
N ALA A 12 24.71 21.98 68.64
CA ALA A 12 23.39 22.36 69.18
C ALA A 12 23.60 23.68 69.99
N SER A 13 22.78 24.73 69.94
CA SER A 13 21.43 24.98 70.55
C SER A 13 21.49 25.93 71.77
N LEU A 14 20.51 26.85 71.88
CA LEU A 14 19.86 27.49 73.08
C LEU A 14 19.45 28.96 72.73
N PHE A 15 18.30 29.59 73.06
CA PHE A 15 16.93 29.30 73.56
C PHE A 15 16.22 30.71 73.61
N THR A 16 14.99 30.99 73.12
CA THR A 16 13.69 31.02 73.86
C THR A 16 12.55 31.61 72.96
N LEU A 17 11.41 30.90 72.79
CA LEU A 17 10.01 31.19 73.25
C LEU A 17 9.17 32.14 72.34
N SER A 18 7.92 31.91 71.88
CA SER A 18 6.83 30.89 72.05
C SER A 18 5.74 31.21 70.98
N GLY A 19 4.89 30.34 70.43
CA GLY A 19 4.64 28.91 70.63
C GLY A 19 3.73 28.32 69.53
N CYS A 20 4.01 27.05 69.21
CA CYS A 20 3.18 25.96 68.68
C CYS A 20 2.14 26.27 67.58
N SER A 21 2.30 25.85 66.32
CA SER A 21 2.50 24.44 65.89
C SER A 21 2.91 24.37 64.40
N THR A 22 4.03 23.66 64.16
CA THR A 22 4.48 22.95 62.93
C THR A 22 4.64 23.69 61.58
N SER A 23 5.92 23.90 61.24
CA SER A 23 6.60 24.35 60.00
C SER A 23 6.27 23.56 58.71
N ASN A 24 6.13 24.17 57.50
CA ASN A 24 7.16 24.65 56.54
C ASN A 24 8.20 23.56 56.17
N LEU A 25 8.45 23.11 54.92
CA LEU A 25 8.64 23.78 53.62
C LEU A 25 8.38 22.79 52.46
N GLN A 26 7.67 23.24 51.42
CA GLN A 26 7.52 22.55 50.13
C GLN A 26 8.25 23.37 49.05
N LYS A 27 8.84 22.67 48.06
CA LYS A 27 9.52 23.20 46.87
C LYS A 27 8.92 24.52 46.37
N GLN A 28 9.74 25.56 46.19
CA GLN A 28 9.32 26.70 45.38
C GLN A 28 9.52 26.36 43.90
N ASP A 29 8.40 26.08 43.27
CA ASP A 29 8.23 25.92 41.84
C ASP A 29 8.68 27.18 41.10
N ILE A 30 9.60 27.01 40.16
CA ILE A 30 9.81 27.98 39.08
C ILE A 30 8.58 27.88 38.19
N THR A 31 7.63 28.80 38.40
CA THR A 31 6.41 28.93 37.61
C THR A 31 6.81 29.47 36.24
N VAL A 32 7.01 28.57 35.27
CA VAL A 32 7.04 28.91 33.85
C VAL A 32 5.64 29.40 33.50
N GLN A 33 5.50 30.68 33.17
CA GLN A 33 4.28 31.22 32.61
C GLN A 33 3.96 30.46 31.32
N PRO A 34 2.75 29.90 31.15
CA PRO A 34 2.34 29.31 29.89
C PRO A 34 2.26 30.43 28.85
N ALA A 35 2.93 30.22 27.72
CA ALA A 35 2.76 31.04 26.53
C ALA A 35 1.26 31.08 26.18
N THR A 36 0.69 32.27 26.25
CA THR A 36 -0.68 32.56 25.85
C THR A 36 -0.69 33.08 24.42
N ASP A 37 -1.74 32.71 23.70
CA ASP A 37 -2.09 33.02 22.31
C ASP A 37 -1.44 32.14 21.21
N VAL A 38 -1.74 30.83 21.28
CA VAL A 38 -1.87 29.99 20.08
C VAL A 38 -3.24 30.27 19.46
N PRO A 39 -3.37 30.52 18.14
CA PRO A 39 -4.66 30.67 17.49
C PRO A 39 -5.54 29.44 17.75
N ASP A 40 -6.79 29.69 18.12
CA ASP A 40 -7.80 28.70 18.42
C ASP A 40 -8.13 27.84 17.18
N HIS A 41 -7.33 26.80 16.93
CA HIS A 41 -7.61 25.71 16.00
C HIS A 41 -8.19 24.49 16.75
N ALA A 42 -8.74 24.69 17.95
CA ALA A 42 -9.32 23.64 18.77
C ALA A 42 -10.86 23.71 18.75
N ASN A 43 -11.48 22.77 18.04
CA ASN A 43 -12.81 22.15 18.28
C ASN A 43 -13.68 21.96 17.02
N SER A 44 -13.16 21.31 15.99
CA SER A 44 -13.99 20.34 15.26
C SER A 44 -13.61 18.95 15.77
N SER A 45 -14.37 18.41 16.72
CA SER A 45 -14.21 17.00 17.08
C SER A 45 -14.59 16.16 15.86
N PHE A 46 -13.61 15.48 15.25
CA PHE A 46 -13.87 14.52 14.18
C PHE A 46 -14.94 13.52 14.67
N HIS A 47 -16.03 13.40 13.92
CA HIS A 47 -17.16 12.56 14.26
C HIS A 47 -17.75 11.96 12.99
N VAL A 48 -18.09 10.67 13.04
CA VAL A 48 -18.74 9.94 11.94
C VAL A 48 -20.18 9.66 12.34
N ASP A 49 -21.10 10.46 11.80
CA ASP A 49 -22.55 10.23 11.95
C ASP A 49 -22.99 9.04 11.11
N PHE A 50 -23.96 8.25 11.60
CA PHE A 50 -24.52 7.15 10.83
C PHE A 50 -26.00 6.92 11.13
N GLU A 51 -26.71 6.33 10.17
CA GLU A 51 -28.06 5.78 10.32
C GLU A 51 -27.98 4.25 10.14
N LYS A 52 -28.51 3.47 11.08
CA LYS A 52 -28.60 2.00 10.98
C LYS A 52 -30.06 1.55 10.92
N PHE A 53 -30.37 0.65 10.01
CA PHE A 53 -31.64 -0.09 9.97
C PHE A 53 -31.43 -1.52 9.47
N THR A 54 -32.41 -2.40 9.69
CA THR A 54 -32.36 -3.80 9.27
C THR A 54 -33.60 -4.09 8.42
N LEU A 55 -33.41 -4.73 7.26
CA LEU A 55 -34.51 -5.18 6.40
C LEU A 55 -35.18 -6.43 6.98
N ASP A 56 -36.41 -6.73 6.53
CA ASP A 56 -37.18 -7.90 7.00
C ASP A 56 -36.46 -9.25 6.75
N ASN A 57 -35.62 -9.33 5.71
CA ASN A 57 -34.81 -10.51 5.41
C ASN A 57 -33.53 -10.61 6.26
N GLY A 58 -33.27 -9.64 7.14
CA GLY A 58 -32.14 -9.60 8.06
C GLY A 58 -30.91 -8.83 7.58
N LEU A 59 -30.94 -8.21 6.40
CA LEU A 59 -29.82 -7.37 5.94
C LEU A 59 -29.67 -6.15 6.86
N ASP A 60 -28.52 -6.03 7.49
CA ASP A 60 -28.14 -4.81 8.19
C ASP A 60 -27.65 -3.77 7.17
N VAL A 61 -28.15 -2.55 7.30
CA VAL A 61 -27.82 -1.43 6.43
C VAL A 61 -27.35 -0.26 7.28
N VAL A 62 -26.18 0.31 6.93
CA VAL A 62 -25.61 1.48 7.60
C VAL A 62 -25.35 2.58 6.58
N PHE A 63 -25.88 3.77 6.82
CA PHE A 63 -25.67 4.96 5.99
C PHE A 63 -24.76 5.94 6.72
N HIS A 64 -23.74 6.45 6.02
CA HIS A 64 -22.93 7.60 6.45
C HIS A 64 -23.03 8.69 5.37
N ILE A 65 -23.59 9.85 5.73
CA ILE A 65 -23.72 10.96 4.78
C ILE A 65 -22.48 11.85 4.88
N ASP A 66 -21.75 11.95 3.77
CA ASP A 66 -20.57 12.80 3.63
C ASP A 66 -20.64 13.56 2.30
N LYS A 67 -20.76 14.89 2.37
CA LYS A 67 -20.96 15.76 1.19
C LYS A 67 -19.70 16.50 0.76
N SER A 68 -18.52 16.09 1.26
CA SER A 68 -17.24 16.73 0.90
C SER A 68 -16.94 16.61 -0.59
N ASP A 69 -17.29 15.47 -1.18
CA ASP A 69 -17.00 15.09 -2.55
C ASP A 69 -18.25 14.45 -3.20
N PRO A 70 -18.48 14.64 -4.51
CA PRO A 70 -19.66 14.13 -5.21
C PRO A 70 -19.55 12.63 -5.54
N VAL A 71 -19.20 11.83 -4.53
CA VAL A 71 -18.91 10.40 -4.63
C VAL A 71 -19.62 9.65 -3.51
N VAL A 72 -19.85 8.37 -3.73
CA VAL A 72 -20.43 7.46 -2.77
C VAL A 72 -19.72 6.11 -2.84
N ALA A 73 -19.35 5.59 -1.69
CA ALA A 73 -18.83 4.26 -1.51
C ALA A 73 -19.96 3.31 -1.11
N VAL A 74 -19.94 2.13 -1.72
CA VAL A 74 -20.78 1.00 -1.33
C VAL A 74 -19.84 -0.10 -0.83
N THR A 75 -20.08 -0.58 0.38
CA THR A 75 -19.36 -1.68 1.00
C THR A 75 -20.34 -2.78 1.36
N LEU A 76 -20.15 -3.97 0.79
CA LEU A 76 -20.91 -5.16 1.12
C LEU A 76 -19.96 -6.13 1.85
N ALA A 77 -20.18 -6.34 3.14
CA ALA A 77 -19.31 -7.19 3.96
C ALA A 77 -20.10 -8.39 4.48
N ALA A 78 -19.65 -9.59 4.13
CA ALA A 78 -20.23 -10.84 4.59
C ALA A 78 -19.42 -11.38 5.77
N HIS A 79 -20.10 -11.82 6.84
CA HIS A 79 -19.47 -12.46 8.01
C HIS A 79 -19.10 -13.92 7.69
N VAL A 80 -18.23 -14.07 6.70
CA VAL A 80 -17.68 -15.34 6.24
C VAL A 80 -16.25 -15.10 5.76
N GLY A 81 -15.32 -15.88 6.27
CA GLY A 81 -13.94 -15.95 5.78
C GLY A 81 -13.45 -17.39 5.81
N SER A 82 -12.14 -17.59 5.73
CA SER A 82 -11.55 -18.95 5.69
C SER A 82 -11.88 -19.79 6.93
N ALA A 83 -12.20 -19.16 8.05
CA ALA A 83 -12.57 -19.82 9.30
C ALA A 83 -13.94 -20.50 9.27
N ARG A 84 -14.74 -20.23 8.25
CA ARG A 84 -16.05 -20.86 8.01
C ARG A 84 -15.99 -22.02 7.02
N GLU A 85 -14.79 -22.38 6.58
CA GLU A 85 -14.52 -23.50 5.69
C GLU A 85 -14.46 -24.84 6.44
N LYS A 86 -14.38 -25.94 5.69
CA LYS A 86 -14.28 -27.29 6.23
C LYS A 86 -12.88 -27.84 5.97
N VAL A 87 -12.36 -28.65 6.89
CA VAL A 87 -11.13 -29.40 6.69
C VAL A 87 -11.23 -30.22 5.40
N GLY A 88 -10.23 -30.10 4.52
CA GLY A 88 -10.21 -30.73 3.19
C GLY A 88 -11.04 -30.02 2.12
N LYS A 89 -11.62 -28.85 2.43
CA LYS A 89 -12.32 -27.94 1.51
C LYS A 89 -11.96 -26.49 1.82
N THR A 90 -10.67 -26.17 1.75
CA THR A 90 -10.12 -24.84 2.06
C THR A 90 -9.97 -23.96 0.82
N GLY A 91 -9.98 -22.63 1.01
CA GLY A 91 -9.82 -21.62 -0.04
C GLY A 91 -11.12 -21.19 -0.72
N PHE A 92 -12.28 -21.63 -0.23
CA PHE A 92 -13.59 -21.31 -0.77
C PHE A 92 -13.99 -19.85 -0.52
N ALA A 93 -13.73 -19.30 0.66
CA ALA A 93 -14.06 -17.91 0.95
C ALA A 93 -13.29 -16.95 0.03
N HIS A 94 -12.01 -17.24 -0.22
CA HIS A 94 -11.20 -16.49 -1.18
C HIS A 94 -11.65 -16.75 -2.62
N LEU A 95 -12.02 -17.98 -2.98
CA LEU A 95 -12.59 -18.28 -4.30
C LEU A 95 -13.86 -17.44 -4.58
N PHE A 96 -14.71 -17.23 -3.58
CA PHE A 96 -15.90 -16.37 -3.71
C PHE A 96 -15.55 -14.89 -3.90
N GLU A 97 -14.45 -14.41 -3.32
CA GLU A 97 -13.92 -13.07 -3.58
C GLU A 97 -13.81 -12.84 -5.09
N HIS A 98 -13.19 -13.77 -5.83
CA HIS A 98 -13.01 -13.65 -7.28
C HIS A 98 -14.33 -13.89 -8.04
N LEU A 99 -15.00 -14.99 -7.72
CA LEU A 99 -16.22 -15.42 -8.40
C LEU A 99 -17.30 -14.33 -8.40
N LEU A 100 -17.46 -13.58 -7.31
CA LEU A 100 -18.47 -12.52 -7.17
C LEU A 100 -18.16 -11.24 -7.98
N PHE A 101 -17.00 -11.12 -8.62
CA PHE A 101 -16.72 -10.07 -9.62
C PHE A 101 -17.08 -10.48 -11.05
N LEU A 102 -17.14 -11.79 -11.33
CA LEU A 102 -17.20 -12.32 -12.69
C LEU A 102 -18.55 -12.07 -13.39
N GLU A 103 -19.56 -12.90 -13.14
CA GLU A 103 -20.84 -12.82 -13.85
C GLU A 103 -22.00 -13.03 -12.87
N SER A 104 -23.07 -12.27 -13.02
CA SER A 104 -24.38 -12.54 -12.42
C SER A 104 -25.42 -12.70 -13.52
N GLU A 105 -26.61 -13.19 -13.17
CA GLU A 105 -27.72 -13.37 -14.12
C GLU A 105 -28.15 -12.07 -14.82
N ASN A 106 -27.84 -10.89 -14.25
CA ASN A 106 -28.25 -9.59 -14.77
C ASN A 106 -27.09 -8.69 -15.24
N LEU A 107 -25.85 -8.90 -14.78
CA LEU A 107 -24.69 -8.11 -15.21
C LEU A 107 -23.99 -8.69 -16.46
N GLY A 108 -24.15 -9.99 -16.73
CA GLY A 108 -23.53 -10.67 -17.87
C GLY A 108 -22.00 -10.83 -17.77
N LYS A 109 -21.35 -11.20 -18.88
CA LYS A 109 -19.90 -11.49 -18.92
C LYS A 109 -19.05 -10.28 -18.53
N GLY A 110 -18.27 -10.42 -17.45
CA GLY A 110 -17.42 -9.38 -16.88
C GLY A 110 -18.10 -8.49 -15.84
N GLY A 111 -19.38 -8.74 -15.53
CA GLY A 111 -20.00 -8.43 -14.25
C GLY A 111 -19.80 -7.01 -13.73
N LEU A 112 -19.50 -6.94 -12.43
CA LEU A 112 -19.32 -5.69 -11.70
C LEU A 112 -18.10 -4.91 -12.20
N ASP A 113 -17.05 -5.59 -12.68
CA ASP A 113 -15.84 -4.94 -13.17
C ASP A 113 -16.11 -4.07 -14.41
N LYS A 114 -16.90 -4.60 -15.36
CA LYS A 114 -17.32 -3.83 -16.54
C LYS A 114 -18.29 -2.71 -16.18
N LEU A 115 -19.21 -2.94 -15.24
CA LEU A 115 -20.10 -1.89 -14.75
C LEU A 115 -19.30 -0.77 -14.09
N SER A 116 -18.36 -1.13 -13.21
CA SER A 116 -17.49 -0.21 -12.48
C SER A 116 -16.77 0.75 -13.43
N ALA A 117 -16.11 0.22 -14.46
CA ALA A 117 -15.47 1.04 -15.48
C ALA A 117 -16.45 1.97 -16.21
N ARG A 118 -17.64 1.47 -16.58
CA ARG A 118 -18.68 2.24 -17.28
C ARG A 118 -19.31 3.33 -16.42
N VAL A 119 -19.46 3.14 -15.12
CA VAL A 119 -19.98 4.17 -14.21
C VAL A 119 -18.89 5.07 -13.66
N GLY A 120 -17.66 4.91 -14.18
CA GLY A 120 -16.47 5.60 -13.74
C GLY A 120 -16.09 5.30 -12.31
N GLY A 121 -16.51 4.18 -11.73
CA GLY A 121 -16.06 3.71 -10.43
C GLY A 121 -14.55 3.44 -10.40
N SER A 122 -13.98 3.41 -9.19
CA SER A 122 -12.65 2.85 -8.98
C SER A 122 -12.54 2.29 -7.58
N GLY A 123 -11.44 1.58 -7.32
CA GLY A 123 -11.24 0.89 -6.05
C GLY A 123 -12.25 -0.24 -5.87
N ALA A 124 -12.89 -0.71 -6.95
CA ALA A 124 -13.60 -1.98 -6.96
C ALA A 124 -12.61 -3.05 -6.51
N ASN A 125 -12.83 -3.55 -5.31
CA ASN A 125 -11.90 -4.45 -4.67
C ASN A 125 -12.65 -5.42 -3.77
N GLY A 126 -12.12 -6.63 -3.69
CA GLY A 126 -12.54 -7.64 -2.74
C GLY A 126 -11.38 -7.93 -1.79
N SER A 127 -11.70 -8.32 -0.56
CA SER A 127 -10.71 -8.98 0.28
C SER A 127 -11.35 -10.02 1.17
N THR A 128 -10.69 -11.16 1.26
CA THR A 128 -11.02 -12.24 2.18
C THR A 128 -9.94 -12.40 3.24
N ASN A 129 -10.36 -12.26 4.50
CA ASN A 129 -9.54 -12.64 5.64
C ASN A 129 -10.12 -13.91 6.30
N ARG A 130 -9.68 -14.21 7.53
CA ARG A 130 -10.15 -15.40 8.25
C ARG A 130 -11.64 -15.35 8.58
N ASP A 131 -12.23 -14.19 8.80
CA ASP A 131 -13.58 -14.06 9.34
C ASP A 131 -14.58 -13.32 8.42
N ILE A 132 -14.08 -12.47 7.52
CA ILE A 132 -14.87 -11.56 6.70
C ILE A 132 -14.39 -11.62 5.26
N THR A 133 -15.36 -11.58 4.34
CA THR A 133 -15.16 -11.32 2.92
C THR A 133 -15.89 -10.02 2.61
N ASN A 134 -15.15 -8.98 2.20
CA ASN A 134 -15.73 -7.69 1.89
C ASN A 134 -15.58 -7.34 0.40
N TYR A 135 -16.54 -6.58 -0.10
CA TYR A 135 -16.56 -6.00 -1.43
C TYR A 135 -16.76 -4.50 -1.25
N MET A 136 -15.92 -3.71 -1.89
CA MET A 136 -15.99 -2.26 -1.77
C MET A 136 -15.74 -1.59 -3.10
N GLN A 137 -16.45 -0.50 -3.34
CA GLN A 137 -16.24 0.33 -4.51
C GLN A 137 -16.70 1.75 -4.25
N THR A 138 -15.99 2.73 -4.82
CA THR A 138 -16.44 4.12 -4.86
C THR A 138 -16.88 4.49 -6.27
N VAL A 139 -18.07 5.10 -6.38
CA VAL A 139 -18.65 5.61 -7.64
C VAL A 139 -19.05 7.07 -7.47
N PRO A 140 -19.23 7.83 -8.56
CA PRO A 140 -19.91 9.12 -8.47
C PRO A 140 -21.34 8.94 -7.94
N ASN A 141 -21.87 9.95 -7.25
CA ASN A 141 -23.20 9.88 -6.64
C ASN A 141 -24.34 9.59 -7.65
N ASP A 142 -24.18 9.97 -8.93
CA ASP A 142 -25.14 9.67 -10.00
C ASP A 142 -25.27 8.18 -10.36
N ALA A 143 -24.36 7.34 -9.88
CA ALA A 143 -24.34 5.91 -10.14
C ALA A 143 -24.82 5.06 -8.95
N LEU A 144 -25.30 5.67 -7.85
CA LEU A 144 -25.63 4.95 -6.63
C LEU A 144 -26.71 3.87 -6.84
N GLU A 145 -27.83 4.18 -7.50
CA GLU A 145 -28.89 3.19 -7.74
C GLU A 145 -28.38 1.98 -8.53
N LYS A 146 -27.58 2.23 -9.58
CA LYS A 146 -26.94 1.16 -10.37
C LYS A 146 -26.04 0.30 -9.51
N MET A 147 -25.28 0.90 -8.58
CA MET A 147 -24.42 0.14 -7.68
C MET A 147 -25.22 -0.70 -6.69
N ILE A 148 -26.26 -0.15 -6.07
CA ILE A 148 -27.16 -0.90 -5.17
C ILE A 148 -27.81 -2.07 -5.92
N TRP A 149 -28.27 -1.85 -7.15
CA TRP A 149 -28.83 -2.89 -8.02
C TRP A 149 -27.82 -4.01 -8.29
N ALA A 150 -26.58 -3.66 -8.64
CA ALA A 150 -25.53 -4.61 -8.96
C ALA A 150 -25.01 -5.38 -7.73
N GLU A 151 -24.87 -4.73 -6.58
CA GLU A 151 -24.46 -5.39 -5.34
C GLU A 151 -25.52 -6.37 -4.83
N ALA A 152 -26.81 -6.09 -5.06
CA ALA A 152 -27.88 -7.04 -4.75
C ALA A 152 -27.77 -8.35 -5.55
N ASP A 153 -27.17 -8.33 -6.75
CA ASP A 153 -26.94 -9.53 -7.54
C ASP A 153 -25.97 -10.51 -6.87
N LYS A 154 -25.00 -10.01 -6.07
CA LYS A 154 -24.06 -10.86 -5.32
C LYS A 154 -24.78 -11.80 -4.34
N LEU A 155 -25.89 -11.38 -3.75
CA LEU A 155 -26.65 -12.17 -2.77
C LEU A 155 -27.84 -12.94 -3.36
N GLY A 156 -28.43 -12.45 -4.46
CA GLY A 156 -29.67 -13.02 -4.99
C GLY A 156 -29.56 -13.74 -6.33
N TYR A 157 -28.60 -13.37 -7.18
CA TYR A 157 -28.66 -13.65 -8.62
C TYR A 157 -27.29 -14.04 -9.20
N PHE A 158 -26.34 -14.40 -8.34
CA PHE A 158 -24.98 -14.76 -8.72
C PHE A 158 -24.83 -16.27 -8.98
N ILE A 159 -25.29 -17.09 -8.04
CA ILE A 159 -24.80 -18.48 -7.92
C ILE A 159 -25.12 -19.40 -9.11
N ASN A 160 -26.11 -19.06 -9.93
CA ASN A 160 -26.46 -19.84 -11.13
C ASN A 160 -25.48 -19.62 -12.29
N THR A 161 -24.63 -18.60 -12.25
CA THR A 161 -23.58 -18.36 -13.25
C THR A 161 -22.34 -19.22 -13.03
N VAL A 162 -22.17 -19.78 -11.82
CA VAL A 162 -21.06 -20.67 -11.49
C VAL A 162 -21.28 -22.04 -12.12
N THR A 163 -20.58 -22.28 -13.23
CA THR A 163 -20.60 -23.54 -13.97
C THR A 163 -19.24 -24.22 -13.93
N ILE A 164 -19.15 -25.44 -14.49
CA ILE A 164 -17.89 -26.19 -14.54
C ILE A 164 -16.79 -25.40 -15.25
N PRO A 165 -17.00 -24.81 -16.45
CA PRO A 165 -15.96 -24.02 -17.11
C PRO A 165 -15.51 -22.80 -16.28
N VAL A 166 -16.46 -22.06 -15.71
CA VAL A 166 -16.16 -20.87 -14.87
C VAL A 166 -15.33 -21.26 -13.65
N LEU A 167 -15.73 -22.32 -12.95
CA LEU A 167 -14.99 -22.82 -11.79
C LEU A 167 -13.59 -23.33 -12.17
N GLN A 168 -13.45 -24.04 -13.30
CA GLN A 168 -12.17 -24.57 -13.74
C GLN A 168 -11.19 -23.45 -14.10
N GLN A 169 -11.68 -22.41 -14.77
CA GLN A 169 -10.91 -21.21 -15.08
C GLN A 169 -10.45 -20.49 -13.82
N GLU A 170 -11.37 -20.25 -12.88
CA GLU A 170 -11.05 -19.50 -11.66
C GLU A 170 -10.07 -20.26 -10.75
N LYS A 171 -10.14 -21.59 -10.72
CA LYS A 171 -9.12 -22.42 -10.05
C LYS A 171 -7.71 -22.16 -10.60
N GLU A 172 -7.56 -21.99 -11.91
CA GLU A 172 -6.24 -21.70 -12.51
C GLU A 172 -5.76 -20.28 -12.18
N VAL A 173 -6.67 -19.31 -12.11
CA VAL A 173 -6.36 -17.93 -11.66
C VAL A 173 -5.84 -17.95 -10.22
N VAL A 174 -6.56 -18.60 -9.30
CA VAL A 174 -6.17 -18.71 -7.88
C VAL A 174 -4.86 -19.49 -7.71
N LYS A 175 -4.64 -20.55 -8.49
CA LYS A 175 -3.34 -21.27 -8.53
C LYS A 175 -2.20 -20.34 -8.93
N ASN A 176 -2.38 -19.52 -9.97
CA ASN A 176 -1.38 -18.55 -10.39
C ASN A 176 -1.12 -17.48 -9.35
N GLU A 177 -2.16 -17.01 -8.67
CA GLU A 177 -2.01 -16.09 -7.55
C GLU A 177 -1.17 -16.70 -6.43
N LYS A 178 -1.44 -17.96 -6.05
CA LYS A 178 -0.63 -18.65 -5.04
C LYS A 178 0.81 -18.82 -5.49
N ARG A 179 1.07 -19.11 -6.77
CA ARG A 179 2.44 -19.17 -7.30
C ARG A 179 3.16 -17.85 -7.18
N GLN A 180 2.50 -16.76 -7.58
CA GLN A 180 3.07 -15.42 -7.55
C GLN A 180 3.28 -14.90 -6.12
N ARG A 181 2.37 -15.19 -5.19
CA ARG A 181 2.39 -14.65 -3.82
C ARG A 181 3.13 -15.53 -2.80
N VAL A 182 3.24 -16.84 -3.07
CA VAL A 182 3.76 -17.83 -2.11
C VAL A 182 4.94 -18.61 -2.69
N THR A 183 4.74 -19.39 -3.74
CA THR A 183 5.76 -20.40 -4.12
C THR A 183 6.97 -19.83 -4.87
N ASN A 184 6.84 -18.65 -5.48
CA ASN A 184 7.91 -17.98 -6.23
C ASN A 184 8.45 -16.74 -5.51
N GLN A 185 8.11 -16.57 -4.23
CA GLN A 185 8.59 -15.46 -3.41
C GLN A 185 9.54 -16.01 -2.36
N PRO A 186 10.68 -15.33 -2.12
CA PRO A 186 11.47 -15.64 -0.95
C PRO A 186 10.60 -15.51 0.30
N TYR A 187 10.70 -16.47 1.21
CA TYR A 187 9.95 -16.51 2.47
C TYR A 187 8.43 -16.71 2.33
N GLY A 188 7.91 -17.01 1.13
CA GLY A 188 6.46 -17.05 0.89
C GLY A 188 5.70 -18.08 1.73
N HIS A 189 6.37 -19.15 2.20
CA HIS A 189 5.75 -20.20 3.03
C HIS A 189 5.73 -19.91 4.54
N VAL A 190 6.26 -18.77 5.01
CA VAL A 190 6.37 -18.45 6.45
C VAL A 190 5.02 -18.56 7.18
N PHE A 191 3.98 -17.90 6.67
CA PHE A 191 2.66 -17.89 7.31
C PHE A 191 1.99 -19.28 7.36
N ASP A 192 2.16 -20.09 6.31
CA ASP A 192 1.61 -21.45 6.27
C ASP A 192 2.26 -22.35 7.34
N VAL A 193 3.58 -22.24 7.48
CA VAL A 193 4.32 -22.97 8.53
C VAL A 193 3.91 -22.48 9.92
N ILE A 194 3.79 -21.16 10.13
CA ILE A 194 3.38 -20.59 11.43
C ILE A 194 1.98 -21.07 11.79
N THR A 195 0.99 -20.85 10.93
CA THR A 195 -0.42 -21.10 11.24
C THR A 195 -0.67 -22.58 11.56
N LYS A 196 0.00 -23.51 10.84
CA LYS A 196 -0.08 -24.96 11.09
C LYS A 196 0.58 -25.43 12.39
N ASN A 197 1.59 -24.70 12.88
CA ASN A 197 2.28 -25.04 14.12
C ASN A 197 1.69 -24.31 15.33
N LEU A 198 1.01 -23.17 15.11
CA LEU A 198 0.37 -22.37 16.15
C LEU A 198 -1.00 -22.93 16.51
N TYR A 199 -1.85 -23.17 15.51
CA TYR A 199 -3.22 -23.61 15.69
C TYR A 199 -3.35 -25.14 15.62
N PRO A 200 -4.17 -25.79 16.48
CA PRO A 200 -4.54 -27.20 16.33
C PRO A 200 -5.14 -27.50 14.94
N VAL A 201 -5.03 -28.75 14.48
CA VAL A 201 -5.46 -29.16 13.12
C VAL A 201 -6.96 -28.92 12.87
N ASP A 202 -7.77 -29.03 13.91
CA ASP A 202 -9.22 -28.80 13.90
C ASP A 202 -9.62 -27.34 14.14
N HIS A 203 -8.66 -26.46 14.45
CA HIS A 203 -8.91 -25.04 14.64
C HIS A 203 -9.06 -24.34 13.28
N PRO A 204 -10.06 -23.46 13.09
CA PRO A 204 -10.37 -22.85 11.79
C PRO A 204 -9.30 -21.88 11.25
N TYR A 205 -8.31 -21.51 12.07
CA TYR A 205 -7.14 -20.73 11.64
C TYR A 205 -5.92 -21.59 11.32
N ASN A 206 -6.04 -22.91 11.24
CA ASN A 206 -4.94 -23.81 10.85
C ASN A 206 -4.57 -23.72 9.36
N TRP A 207 -5.33 -22.98 8.55
CA TRP A 207 -5.03 -22.69 7.15
C TRP A 207 -5.19 -21.20 6.83
N LEU A 208 -4.52 -20.78 5.76
CA LEU A 208 -4.61 -19.41 5.24
C LEU A 208 -5.83 -19.25 4.32
N PRO A 209 -6.32 -18.01 4.09
CA PRO A 209 -7.42 -17.75 3.17
C PRO A 209 -7.25 -18.31 1.76
N LEU A 210 -6.03 -18.38 1.24
CA LEU A 210 -5.74 -18.97 -0.07
C LEU A 210 -6.01 -20.48 -0.14
N GLY A 211 -6.16 -21.18 0.99
CA GLY A 211 -6.40 -22.62 1.04
C GLY A 211 -5.27 -23.50 0.50
N SER A 212 -5.56 -24.79 0.35
CA SER A 212 -4.65 -25.79 -0.24
C SER A 212 -4.90 -25.94 -1.75
N LEU A 213 -3.87 -26.31 -2.52
CA LEU A 213 -4.03 -26.51 -3.95
C LEU A 213 -4.85 -27.78 -4.25
N GLU A 214 -4.72 -28.79 -3.39
CA GLU A 214 -5.45 -30.05 -3.51
C GLU A 214 -6.95 -29.88 -3.25
N ASP A 215 -7.31 -29.07 -2.25
CA ASP A 215 -8.70 -28.76 -1.92
C ASP A 215 -9.35 -27.94 -3.05
N LEU A 216 -8.65 -26.92 -3.55
CA LEU A 216 -9.11 -26.13 -4.70
C LEU A 216 -9.22 -26.98 -5.96
N ALA A 217 -8.26 -27.85 -6.24
CA ALA A 217 -8.32 -28.74 -7.40
C ALA A 217 -9.54 -29.68 -7.33
N SER A 218 -9.85 -30.22 -6.14
CA SER A 218 -10.96 -31.16 -5.93
C SER A 218 -12.34 -30.51 -5.77
N ALA A 219 -12.43 -29.18 -5.58
CA ALA A 219 -13.70 -28.48 -5.40
C ALA A 219 -14.70 -28.71 -6.54
N THR A 220 -15.94 -29.07 -6.23
CA THR A 220 -17.00 -29.23 -7.24
C THR A 220 -17.91 -28.01 -7.30
N VAL A 221 -18.68 -27.85 -8.38
CA VAL A 221 -19.70 -26.79 -8.47
C VAL A 221 -20.72 -26.90 -7.33
N GLU A 222 -21.08 -28.12 -6.90
CA GLU A 222 -22.01 -28.30 -5.79
C GLU A 222 -21.42 -27.83 -4.46
N ASP A 223 -20.14 -28.10 -4.20
CA ASP A 223 -19.46 -27.59 -3.00
C ASP A 223 -19.50 -26.06 -2.93
N VAL A 224 -19.31 -25.41 -4.08
CA VAL A 224 -19.38 -23.95 -4.20
C VAL A 224 -20.81 -23.47 -3.93
N LYS A 225 -21.83 -24.11 -4.52
CA LYS A 225 -23.24 -23.79 -4.28
C LYS A 225 -23.64 -23.97 -2.81
N ASP A 226 -23.18 -25.02 -2.16
CA ASP A 226 -23.45 -25.27 -0.74
C ASP A 226 -22.81 -24.22 0.15
N PHE A 227 -21.56 -23.84 -0.12
CA PHE A 227 -20.88 -22.77 0.61
C PHE A 227 -21.61 -21.44 0.47
N TYR A 228 -22.03 -21.08 -0.75
CA TYR A 228 -22.80 -19.87 -1.01
C TYR A 228 -24.11 -19.84 -0.22
N LYS A 229 -24.94 -20.88 -0.37
CA LYS A 229 -26.24 -20.97 0.32
C LYS A 229 -26.12 -20.93 1.83
N ARG A 230 -25.00 -21.42 2.39
CA ARG A 230 -24.77 -21.42 3.84
C ARG A 230 -24.44 -20.04 4.41
N TRP A 231 -23.69 -19.22 3.67
CA TRP A 231 -22.99 -18.06 4.22
C TRP A 231 -23.34 -16.71 3.57
N TYR A 232 -23.79 -16.70 2.31
CA TYR A 232 -24.10 -15.48 1.54
C TYR A 232 -25.60 -15.15 1.56
N GLY A 233 -26.21 -15.23 2.74
CA GLY A 233 -27.59 -14.78 2.98
C GLY A 233 -27.64 -13.35 3.53
N PRO A 234 -28.71 -12.57 3.27
CA PRO A 234 -28.84 -11.19 3.74
C PRO A 234 -28.62 -11.02 5.26
N ASN A 235 -29.08 -11.99 6.07
CA ASN A 235 -28.92 -12.02 7.52
C ASN A 235 -27.49 -12.23 8.04
N ASN A 236 -26.51 -12.44 7.15
CA ASN A 236 -25.10 -12.61 7.48
C ASN A 236 -24.22 -11.53 6.82
N VAL A 237 -24.84 -10.47 6.32
CA VAL A 237 -24.20 -9.43 5.51
C VAL A 237 -24.56 -8.05 6.06
N THR A 238 -23.61 -7.13 6.03
CA THR A 238 -23.83 -5.70 6.24
C THR A 238 -23.60 -4.95 4.95
N LEU A 239 -24.57 -4.14 4.55
CA LEU A 239 -24.44 -3.15 3.48
C LEU A 239 -24.17 -1.78 4.09
N VAL A 240 -23.05 -1.15 3.74
CA VAL A 240 -22.75 0.22 4.11
C VAL A 240 -22.74 1.11 2.87
N ILE A 241 -23.43 2.23 2.93
CA ILE A 241 -23.41 3.28 1.90
C ILE A 241 -22.89 4.56 2.55
N SER A 242 -21.78 5.09 2.03
CA SER A 242 -21.00 6.15 2.65
C SER A 242 -20.64 7.23 1.61
N GLY A 243 -21.08 8.48 1.78
CA GLY A 243 -20.80 9.57 0.84
C GLY A 243 -21.97 10.50 0.55
N ASP A 244 -21.97 11.14 -0.63
CA ASP A 244 -22.95 12.17 -1.01
C ASP A 244 -24.18 11.54 -1.64
N PHE A 245 -25.23 11.34 -0.85
CA PHE A 245 -26.51 10.83 -1.32
C PHE A 245 -27.70 11.31 -0.48
N ASP A 246 -28.91 11.07 -1.00
CA ASP A 246 -30.16 11.24 -0.25
C ASP A 246 -30.53 9.92 0.44
N SER A 247 -30.61 9.93 1.77
CA SER A 247 -30.83 8.70 2.55
C SER A 247 -32.21 8.07 2.30
N ASN A 248 -33.26 8.87 2.09
CA ASN A 248 -34.60 8.35 1.83
C ASN A 248 -34.67 7.65 0.47
N GLN A 249 -34.08 8.26 -0.55
CA GLN A 249 -33.98 7.69 -1.89
C GLN A 249 -33.14 6.40 -1.88
N ALA A 250 -31.99 6.41 -1.21
CA ALA A 250 -31.13 5.24 -1.08
C ALA A 250 -31.83 4.11 -0.33
N LYS A 251 -32.56 4.41 0.75
CA LYS A 251 -33.36 3.43 1.49
C LYS A 251 -34.41 2.77 0.59
N ALA A 252 -35.15 3.56 -0.20
CA ALA A 252 -36.14 3.03 -1.14
C ALA A 252 -35.49 2.11 -2.20
N TRP A 253 -34.29 2.45 -2.70
CA TRP A 253 -33.53 1.58 -3.60
C TRP A 253 -33.06 0.30 -2.91
N VAL A 254 -32.50 0.40 -1.71
CA VAL A 254 -32.07 -0.76 -0.92
C VAL A 254 -33.26 -1.72 -0.69
N GLU A 255 -34.40 -1.20 -0.25
CA GLU A 255 -35.63 -2.00 -0.08
C GLU A 255 -36.07 -2.65 -1.40
N LYS A 256 -36.11 -1.89 -2.51
CA LYS A 256 -36.46 -2.40 -3.85
C LYS A 256 -35.56 -3.55 -4.29
N TYR A 257 -34.25 -3.43 -4.13
CA TYR A 257 -33.28 -4.38 -4.68
C TYR A 257 -32.98 -5.57 -3.77
N PHE A 258 -33.04 -5.39 -2.44
CA PHE A 258 -32.64 -6.42 -1.47
C PHE A 258 -33.81 -7.12 -0.77
N ASN A 259 -35.00 -6.52 -0.57
CA ASN A 259 -36.07 -7.16 0.24
C ASN A 259 -36.54 -8.52 -0.29
N TYR A 260 -36.49 -8.73 -1.60
CA TYR A 260 -36.93 -9.97 -2.23
C TYR A 260 -35.90 -11.11 -2.15
N ILE A 261 -34.67 -10.80 -1.73
CA ILE A 261 -33.63 -11.83 -1.54
C ILE A 261 -33.98 -12.61 -0.27
N PRO A 262 -34.16 -13.94 -0.36
CA PRO A 262 -34.53 -14.75 0.79
C PRO A 262 -33.48 -14.64 1.91
N ARG A 263 -33.96 -14.61 3.15
CA ARG A 263 -33.11 -14.78 4.34
C ARG A 263 -32.34 -16.09 4.22
N GLY A 264 -31.04 -16.06 4.53
CA GLY A 264 -30.20 -17.25 4.57
C GLY A 264 -30.41 -18.07 5.84
N PRO A 265 -29.72 -19.22 5.96
CA PRO A 265 -29.73 -20.00 7.19
C PRO A 265 -29.18 -19.18 8.37
N GLU A 266 -29.66 -19.45 9.58
CA GLU A 266 -29.16 -18.76 10.78
C GLU A 266 -27.66 -18.99 10.97
N VAL A 267 -26.96 -17.92 11.37
CA VAL A 267 -25.54 -17.93 11.67
C VAL A 267 -25.37 -17.61 13.15
N SER A 268 -24.86 -18.57 13.90
CA SER A 268 -24.57 -18.38 15.32
C SER A 268 -23.11 -17.96 15.49
N PRO A 269 -22.81 -16.98 16.36
CA PRO A 269 -21.44 -16.61 16.68
C PRO A 269 -20.64 -17.81 17.15
N GLN A 270 -19.42 -17.98 16.60
CA GLN A 270 -18.51 -18.99 17.11
C GLN A 270 -17.87 -18.50 18.42
N PRO A 271 -17.72 -19.37 19.43
CA PRO A 271 -17.06 -18.99 20.66
C PRO A 271 -15.60 -18.61 20.35
N LYS A 272 -15.07 -17.64 21.09
CA LYS A 272 -13.65 -17.31 21.05
C LYS A 272 -12.83 -18.56 21.42
N GLN A 273 -11.77 -18.83 20.67
CA GLN A 273 -10.90 -19.99 20.80
C GLN A 273 -9.43 -19.55 20.92
N PRO A 274 -9.09 -18.73 21.94
CA PRO A 274 -7.70 -18.30 22.13
C PRO A 274 -6.81 -19.52 22.38
N ILE A 275 -5.61 -19.52 21.81
CA ILE A 275 -4.66 -20.63 21.90
C ILE A 275 -3.61 -20.34 22.97
N VAL A 276 -3.20 -21.39 23.68
CA VAL A 276 -2.03 -21.36 24.56
C VAL A 276 -1.08 -22.47 24.11
N LEU A 277 0.17 -22.09 23.84
CA LEU A 277 1.23 -23.05 23.57
C LEU A 277 1.81 -23.58 24.89
N THR A 278 2.07 -24.89 24.96
CA THR A 278 2.74 -25.51 26.11
C THR A 278 4.26 -25.46 26.01
N SER A 279 4.80 -25.38 24.79
CA SER A 279 6.23 -25.25 24.51
C SER A 279 6.46 -24.57 23.15
N SER A 280 7.64 -23.98 22.98
CA SER A 280 8.00 -23.34 21.71
C SER A 280 8.28 -24.39 20.63
N LYS A 281 7.88 -24.09 19.39
CA LYS A 281 8.10 -24.94 18.22
C LYS A 281 8.96 -24.21 17.21
N LYS A 282 10.19 -24.66 16.98
CA LYS A 282 11.11 -24.05 16.01
C LYS A 282 11.17 -24.87 14.73
N ARG A 283 11.05 -24.20 13.58
CA ARG A 283 11.01 -24.82 12.25
C ARG A 283 12.04 -24.19 11.32
N TYR A 284 12.61 -24.93 10.38
CA TYR A 284 13.46 -24.36 9.34
C TYR A 284 13.08 -24.83 7.93
N HIS A 285 13.37 -24.00 6.94
CA HIS A 285 13.25 -24.33 5.52
C HIS A 285 14.45 -23.76 4.74
N GLU A 286 14.97 -24.56 3.81
CA GLU A 286 15.99 -24.14 2.85
C GLU A 286 15.28 -23.66 1.59
N ASP A 287 15.12 -22.35 1.47
CA ASP A 287 14.36 -21.68 0.43
C ASP A 287 15.25 -21.47 -0.80
N SER A 288 14.74 -21.86 -1.98
CA SER A 288 15.47 -21.76 -3.26
C SER A 288 15.47 -20.34 -3.85
N PHE A 289 14.59 -19.45 -3.39
CA PHE A 289 14.49 -18.06 -3.83
C PHE A 289 15.10 -17.07 -2.83
N ALA A 290 15.22 -17.46 -1.56
CA ALA A 290 15.88 -16.62 -0.55
C ALA A 290 17.39 -16.51 -0.82
N GLN A 291 17.88 -15.27 -0.83
CA GLN A 291 19.33 -14.99 -0.92
C GLN A 291 19.97 -14.68 0.44
N VAL A 292 19.17 -14.31 1.45
CA VAL A 292 19.61 -14.03 2.82
C VAL A 292 18.72 -14.78 3.83
N PRO A 293 19.12 -14.96 5.09
CA PRO A 293 18.32 -15.68 6.07
C PRO A 293 17.25 -14.79 6.72
N GLN A 294 16.09 -15.35 7.07
CA GLN A 294 15.00 -14.69 7.79
C GLN A 294 14.54 -15.51 9.00
N LEU A 295 14.42 -14.85 10.15
CA LEU A 295 13.78 -15.38 11.35
C LEU A 295 12.40 -14.75 11.53
N THR A 296 11.38 -15.59 11.75
CA THR A 296 10.06 -15.13 12.20
C THR A 296 9.68 -15.83 13.50
N GLN A 297 9.21 -15.09 14.50
CA GLN A 297 8.66 -15.60 15.76
C GLN A 297 7.19 -15.18 15.91
N ALA A 298 6.33 -16.12 16.32
CA ALA A 298 4.89 -15.92 16.44
C ALA A 298 4.36 -16.40 17.81
N TRP A 299 3.71 -15.50 18.54
CA TRP A 299 3.07 -15.77 19.84
C TRP A 299 1.55 -15.74 19.71
N PRO A 300 0.80 -16.60 20.43
CA PRO A 300 -0.63 -16.40 20.58
C PRO A 300 -0.94 -15.04 21.21
N SER A 301 -1.85 -14.27 20.61
CA SER A 301 -2.30 -12.96 21.10
C SER A 301 -3.79 -13.01 21.49
N MET A 302 -4.54 -11.96 21.21
CA MET A 302 -5.94 -11.76 21.59
C MET A 302 -6.86 -11.68 20.37
N PRO A 303 -8.16 -12.03 20.53
CA PRO A 303 -9.15 -11.79 19.50
C PRO A 303 -9.31 -10.29 19.15
N ARG A 304 -9.82 -10.03 17.94
CA ARG A 304 -10.17 -8.68 17.46
C ARG A 304 -11.13 -7.97 18.43
N PHE A 305 -10.93 -6.67 18.64
CA PHE A 305 -11.65 -5.80 19.57
C PHE A 305 -11.57 -6.17 21.06
N HIS A 306 -10.64 -7.04 21.45
CA HIS A 306 -10.34 -7.22 22.87
C HIS A 306 -9.75 -5.93 23.45
N ARG A 307 -10.07 -5.57 24.71
CA ARG A 307 -9.58 -4.32 25.34
C ARG A 307 -8.06 -4.15 25.31
N ASP A 308 -7.33 -5.27 25.29
CA ASP A 308 -5.86 -5.27 25.30
C ASP A 308 -5.25 -4.92 23.94
N SER A 309 -6.05 -4.92 22.87
CA SER A 309 -5.61 -4.55 21.53
C SER A 309 -4.98 -3.16 21.51
N TYR A 310 -5.61 -2.18 22.16
CA TYR A 310 -5.11 -0.81 22.23
C TYR A 310 -3.74 -0.71 22.93
N ALA A 311 -3.56 -1.45 24.02
CA ALA A 311 -2.29 -1.50 24.73
C ALA A 311 -1.22 -2.32 23.98
N MET A 312 -1.64 -3.32 23.20
CA MET A 312 -0.74 -4.07 22.31
C MET A 312 -0.21 -3.19 21.16
N ASP A 313 -1.06 -2.35 20.56
CA ASP A 313 -0.62 -1.39 19.51
C ASP A 313 0.45 -0.43 20.04
N VAL A 314 0.27 0.05 21.28
CA VAL A 314 1.28 0.88 21.96
C VAL A 314 2.54 0.08 22.29
N LEU A 315 2.40 -1.14 22.83
CA LEU A 315 3.53 -2.01 23.17
C LEU A 315 4.40 -2.31 21.95
N ILE A 316 3.79 -2.63 20.81
CA ILE A 316 4.51 -2.91 19.56
C ILE A 316 5.40 -1.73 19.19
N LYS A 317 4.83 -0.52 19.14
CA LYS A 317 5.61 0.68 18.80
C LYS A 317 6.69 0.98 19.84
N LEU A 318 6.45 0.76 21.13
CA LEU A 318 7.50 0.92 22.16
C LEU A 318 8.66 -0.08 22.01
N LEU A 319 8.39 -1.29 21.51
CA LEU A 319 9.42 -2.32 21.29
C LEU A 319 10.23 -2.10 20.02
N THR A 320 9.60 -1.59 18.96
CA THR A 320 10.19 -1.61 17.60
C THR A 320 10.26 -0.27 16.87
N ASP A 321 9.53 0.76 17.27
CA ASP A 321 9.48 2.01 16.52
C ASP A 321 10.73 2.89 16.79
N GLY A 322 11.62 2.92 15.81
CA GLY A 322 12.86 3.71 15.73
C GLY A 322 14.05 3.14 16.47
N ASN A 323 15.18 3.82 16.27
CA ASN A 323 16.51 3.29 16.58
C ASN A 323 16.77 3.11 18.08
N GLN A 324 15.99 3.73 18.96
CA GLN A 324 16.09 3.58 20.42
C GLN A 324 15.11 2.57 21.01
N ALA A 325 14.15 2.09 20.22
CA ALA A 325 13.24 1.05 20.68
C ALA A 325 14.07 -0.20 21.03
N PRO A 326 13.89 -0.83 22.20
CA PRO A 326 14.88 -1.77 22.73
C PRO A 326 15.24 -2.94 21.80
N VAL A 327 14.27 -3.46 21.05
CA VAL A 327 14.48 -4.57 20.11
C VAL A 327 15.18 -4.08 18.84
N THR A 328 14.73 -2.97 18.26
CA THR A 328 15.37 -2.34 17.09
C THR A 328 16.81 -1.92 17.38
N ASN A 329 17.03 -1.27 18.52
CA ASN A 329 18.36 -0.82 18.93
C ASN A 329 19.34 -1.98 19.05
N GLU A 330 18.90 -3.10 19.63
CA GLU A 330 19.76 -4.26 19.80
C GLU A 330 20.08 -4.94 18.46
N LEU A 331 19.06 -5.22 17.65
CA LEU A 331 19.19 -5.94 16.38
C LEU A 331 19.89 -5.12 15.29
N VAL A 332 19.48 -3.87 15.11
CA VAL A 332 19.85 -3.01 13.97
C VAL A 332 21.05 -2.15 14.33
N GLU A 333 21.03 -1.45 15.46
CA GLU A 333 22.04 -0.43 15.78
C GLU A 333 23.30 -1.04 16.40
N LYS A 334 23.14 -1.90 17.42
CA LYS A 334 24.26 -2.47 18.18
C LYS A 334 24.88 -3.66 17.48
N GLN A 335 24.08 -4.70 17.22
CA GLN A 335 24.58 -5.95 16.66
C GLN A 335 24.62 -5.96 15.13
N LYS A 336 23.90 -5.05 14.47
CA LYS A 336 23.90 -4.87 13.01
C LYS A 336 23.59 -6.17 12.25
N LEU A 337 22.60 -6.92 12.74
CA LEU A 337 22.21 -8.22 12.19
C LEU A 337 21.22 -8.08 11.03
N SER A 338 20.48 -6.97 10.96
CA SER A 338 19.46 -6.70 9.96
C SER A 338 19.34 -5.19 9.70
N SER A 339 18.78 -4.81 8.56
CA SER A 339 18.38 -3.44 8.24
C SER A 339 17.08 -3.00 8.92
N GLY A 340 16.32 -3.93 9.52
CA GLY A 340 15.07 -3.61 10.20
C GLY A 340 14.27 -4.83 10.64
N LEU A 341 13.17 -4.61 11.34
CA LEU A 341 12.23 -5.65 11.70
C LEU A 341 10.79 -5.17 11.57
N MET A 342 9.88 -6.13 11.55
CA MET A 342 8.44 -5.87 11.58
C MET A 342 7.80 -6.67 12.71
N LEU A 343 7.03 -6.01 13.56
CA LEU A 343 6.23 -6.64 14.61
C LEU A 343 4.75 -6.32 14.34
N LEU A 344 3.96 -7.36 14.04
CA LEU A 344 2.55 -7.24 13.64
C LEU A 344 1.66 -7.98 14.63
N ASP A 345 0.51 -7.39 14.97
CA ASP A 345 -0.56 -8.11 15.68
C ASP A 345 -1.69 -8.46 14.69
N ILE A 346 -1.74 -9.73 14.30
CA ILE A 346 -2.77 -10.26 13.40
C ILE A 346 -3.94 -10.72 14.26
N ARG A 347 -4.96 -9.85 14.34
CA ARG A 347 -6.16 -10.09 15.15
C ARG A 347 -7.29 -10.65 14.29
N SER A 348 -7.83 -11.78 14.69
CA SER A 348 -9.00 -12.40 14.06
C SER A 348 -10.13 -12.57 15.10
N GLU A 349 -11.34 -12.89 14.66
CA GLU A 349 -12.53 -12.97 15.52
C GLU A 349 -12.36 -13.96 16.67
N LEU A 350 -11.79 -15.14 16.44
CA LEU A 350 -11.75 -16.24 17.41
C LEU A 350 -10.48 -16.21 18.27
N ALA A 351 -9.37 -15.73 17.72
CA ALA A 351 -8.03 -15.70 18.28
C ALA A 351 -7.16 -14.71 17.50
N GLY A 352 -5.96 -14.42 17.99
CA GLY A 352 -4.98 -13.61 17.27
C GLY A 352 -3.57 -14.12 17.49
N GLU A 353 -2.62 -13.54 16.75
CA GLU A 353 -1.21 -13.81 16.91
C GLU A 353 -0.33 -12.58 16.70
N LEU A 354 0.73 -12.47 17.51
CA LEU A 354 1.76 -11.46 17.38
C LEU A 354 2.94 -12.05 16.62
N LEU A 355 3.34 -11.48 15.48
CA LEU A 355 4.45 -11.93 14.64
C LEU A 355 5.58 -10.92 14.58
N MET A 356 6.79 -11.35 14.92
CA MET A 356 8.03 -10.61 14.72
C MET A 356 8.82 -11.21 13.55
N MET A 357 9.03 -10.44 12.48
CA MET A 357 9.75 -10.84 11.26
C MET A 357 11.04 -10.03 11.11
N ILE A 358 12.18 -10.72 10.94
CA ILE A 358 13.51 -10.12 10.78
C ILE A 358 14.22 -10.79 9.60
N THR A 359 14.51 -10.03 8.54
CA THR A 359 15.36 -10.48 7.43
C THR A 359 16.79 -10.06 7.72
N ALA A 360 17.66 -11.00 8.05
CA ALA A 360 19.04 -10.72 8.43
C ALA A 360 19.93 -10.46 7.20
N TYR A 361 21.10 -9.87 7.42
CA TYR A 361 22.11 -9.72 6.36
C TYR A 361 22.69 -11.08 5.91
N ASP A 362 23.36 -11.09 4.77
CA ASP A 362 23.99 -12.29 4.23
C ASP A 362 24.96 -12.94 5.24
N GLY A 363 24.93 -14.27 5.31
CA GLY A 363 25.77 -15.07 6.19
C GLY A 363 25.49 -14.95 7.69
N VAL A 364 24.52 -14.13 8.13
CA VAL A 364 24.16 -14.00 9.55
C VAL A 364 23.51 -15.28 10.06
N ASP A 365 24.00 -15.74 11.21
CA ASP A 365 23.45 -16.87 11.95
C ASP A 365 22.18 -16.43 12.71
N LEU A 366 21.06 -17.10 12.46
CA LEU A 366 19.77 -16.74 13.07
C LEU A 366 19.70 -17.03 14.58
N ASP A 367 20.61 -17.83 15.16
CA ASP A 367 20.75 -17.91 16.62
C ASP A 367 21.16 -16.57 17.24
N GLN A 368 21.99 -15.78 16.53
CA GLN A 368 22.35 -14.41 16.97
C GLN A 368 21.14 -13.48 16.93
N VAL A 369 20.30 -13.62 15.90
CA VAL A 369 19.06 -12.84 15.78
C VAL A 369 18.10 -13.18 16.91
N GLU A 370 17.93 -14.47 17.22
CA GLU A 370 17.08 -14.90 18.35
C GLU A 370 17.60 -14.36 19.68
N GLN A 371 18.91 -14.42 19.92
CA GLN A 371 19.53 -13.87 21.12
C GLN A 371 19.37 -12.34 21.22
N ALA A 372 19.50 -11.62 20.11
CA ALA A 372 19.30 -10.18 20.07
C ALA A 372 17.86 -9.76 20.39
N ILE A 373 16.86 -10.55 19.97
CA ILE A 373 15.46 -10.35 20.37
C ILE A 373 15.33 -10.50 21.89
N GLU A 374 15.87 -11.58 22.48
CA GLU A 374 15.81 -11.80 23.92
C GLU A 374 16.48 -10.67 24.72
N ILE A 375 17.64 -10.18 24.27
CA ILE A 375 18.32 -9.03 24.88
C ILE A 375 17.46 -7.77 24.76
N GLY A 376 16.89 -7.48 23.59
CA GLY A 376 16.01 -6.34 23.37
C GLY A 376 14.77 -6.35 24.27
N LEU A 377 14.11 -7.51 24.39
CA LEU A 377 12.98 -7.68 25.32
C LEU A 377 13.42 -7.51 26.77
N LYS A 378 14.60 -8.02 27.14
CA LYS A 378 15.13 -7.84 28.51
C LYS A 378 15.45 -6.38 28.81
N ARG A 379 15.97 -5.65 27.84
CA ARG A 379 16.22 -4.21 27.95
C ARG A 379 14.93 -3.44 28.15
N PHE A 380 13.86 -3.78 27.42
CA PHE A 380 12.53 -3.21 27.67
C PHE A 380 12.11 -3.37 29.15
N GLU A 381 12.39 -4.52 29.77
CA GLU A 381 12.12 -4.75 31.20
C GLU A 381 12.98 -3.92 32.15
N THR A 382 14.26 -3.71 31.84
CA THR A 382 15.23 -3.08 32.75
C THR A 382 15.33 -1.58 32.59
N GLU A 383 15.22 -1.07 31.37
CA GLU A 383 15.31 0.36 31.04
C GLU A 383 13.96 1.05 31.28
N ALA A 384 12.85 0.32 31.10
CA ALA A 384 11.47 0.83 31.08
C ALA A 384 11.24 1.93 30.03
N PHE A 385 9.98 2.17 29.66
CA PHE A 385 9.61 3.28 28.77
C PHE A 385 9.25 4.52 29.59
N SER A 386 9.57 5.70 29.06
CA SER A 386 9.24 6.99 29.68
C SER A 386 7.82 7.44 29.34
N GLN A 387 7.33 8.48 30.02
CA GLN A 387 6.06 9.13 29.65
C GLN A 387 6.14 9.82 28.29
N ASP A 388 7.33 10.32 27.92
CA ASP A 388 7.54 10.93 26.60
C ASP A 388 7.48 9.88 25.49
N ASP A 389 8.02 8.67 25.72
CA ASP A 389 7.86 7.55 24.79
C ASP A 389 6.39 7.16 24.60
N LEU A 390 5.64 7.09 25.71
CA LEU A 390 4.21 6.79 25.68
C LEU A 390 3.42 7.87 24.93
N HIS A 391 3.68 9.14 25.22
CA HIS A 391 3.03 10.26 24.53
C HIS A 391 3.29 10.19 23.02
N ARG A 392 4.56 10.09 22.63
CA ARG A 392 5.02 9.97 21.24
C ARG A 392 4.28 8.87 20.48
N VAL A 393 4.25 7.66 21.05
CA VAL A 393 3.58 6.51 20.42
C VAL A 393 2.08 6.74 20.25
N LYS A 394 1.41 7.31 21.25
CA LYS A 394 -0.04 7.57 21.21
C LYS A 394 -0.40 8.63 20.16
N VAL A 395 0.39 9.69 20.05
CA VAL A 395 0.17 10.72 19.00
C VAL A 395 0.36 10.10 17.61
N GLY A 396 1.36 9.24 17.42
CA GLY A 396 1.55 8.51 16.16
C GLY A 396 0.39 7.58 15.79
N ILE A 397 -0.17 6.85 16.76
CA ILE A 397 -1.37 6.01 16.57
C ILE A 397 -2.59 6.86 16.19
N GLU A 398 -2.76 8.02 16.84
CA GLU A 398 -3.84 8.95 16.51
C GLU A 398 -3.74 9.48 15.07
N THR A 399 -2.54 9.88 14.62
CA THR A 399 -2.30 10.29 13.23
C THR A 399 -2.68 9.19 12.24
N GLU A 400 -2.28 7.94 12.54
CA GLU A 400 -2.57 6.77 11.70
C GLU A 400 -4.08 6.46 11.65
N TYR A 401 -4.77 6.56 12.78
CA TYR A 401 -6.22 6.40 12.87
C TYR A 401 -6.97 7.40 11.97
N TYR A 402 -6.67 8.69 12.06
CA TYR A 402 -7.32 9.69 11.20
C TYR A 402 -6.97 9.53 9.72
N ARG A 403 -5.74 9.11 9.41
CA ARG A 403 -5.33 8.84 8.02
C ARG A 403 -6.15 7.70 7.43
N ASN A 404 -6.41 6.66 8.21
CA ASN A 404 -7.24 5.54 7.77
C ASN A 404 -8.69 5.96 7.51
N LEU A 405 -9.21 6.97 8.20
CA LEU A 405 -10.59 7.48 8.01
C LEU A 405 -10.72 8.63 7.01
N SER A 406 -9.69 8.90 6.21
CA SER A 406 -9.64 10.03 5.26
C SER A 406 -10.45 9.84 3.97
N SER A 407 -11.12 8.70 3.77
CA SER A 407 -11.92 8.41 2.56
C SER A 407 -13.30 7.86 2.93
N VAL A 408 -14.30 8.08 2.08
CA VAL A 408 -15.67 7.59 2.36
C VAL A 408 -15.74 6.06 2.32
N VAL A 409 -14.90 5.43 1.49
CA VAL A 409 -14.79 3.96 1.44
C VAL A 409 -14.17 3.38 2.70
N ASN A 410 -13.11 3.99 3.25
CA ASN A 410 -12.50 3.47 4.46
C ASN A 410 -13.41 3.65 5.69
N LYS A 411 -14.13 4.78 5.76
CA LYS A 411 -15.21 4.96 6.76
C LYS A 411 -16.26 3.86 6.60
N GLY A 412 -16.67 3.55 5.37
CA GLY A 412 -17.62 2.48 5.05
C GLY A 412 -17.16 1.09 5.51
N VAL A 413 -15.90 0.73 5.23
CA VAL A 413 -15.28 -0.52 5.67
C VAL A 413 -15.20 -0.61 7.19
N ALA A 414 -14.80 0.47 7.87
CA ALA A 414 -14.73 0.52 9.32
C ALA A 414 -16.12 0.32 9.95
N LEU A 415 -17.14 1.05 9.47
CA LEU A 415 -18.53 0.90 9.91
C LEU A 415 -19.04 -0.54 9.71
N ALA A 416 -18.72 -1.17 8.57
CA ALA A 416 -19.08 -2.55 8.29
C ALA A 416 -18.44 -3.52 9.28
N ASP A 417 -17.14 -3.38 9.54
CA ASP A 417 -16.39 -4.25 10.45
C ASP A 417 -16.91 -4.14 11.89
N TYR A 418 -17.17 -2.91 12.40
CA TYR A 418 -17.74 -2.76 13.73
C TYR A 418 -19.18 -3.28 13.81
N ASN A 419 -19.98 -3.13 12.75
CA ASN A 419 -21.32 -3.68 12.73
C ASN A 419 -21.30 -5.22 12.76
N LEU A 420 -20.50 -5.85 11.91
CA LEU A 420 -20.45 -7.32 11.81
C LEU A 420 -19.93 -7.97 13.09
N LEU A 421 -18.90 -7.40 13.71
CA LEU A 421 -18.19 -8.05 14.82
C LEU A 421 -18.63 -7.56 16.21
N LEU A 422 -19.19 -6.36 16.32
CA LEU A 422 -19.63 -5.76 17.59
C LEU A 422 -21.12 -5.39 17.61
N ASN A 423 -21.82 -5.44 16.47
CA ASN A 423 -23.18 -4.90 16.32
C ASN A 423 -23.29 -3.42 16.74
N ASP A 424 -22.21 -2.65 16.57
CA ASP A 424 -22.11 -1.23 16.97
C ASP A 424 -21.27 -0.43 15.96
N PRO A 425 -21.85 0.04 14.83
CA PRO A 425 -21.14 0.91 13.90
C PRO A 425 -20.61 2.20 14.57
N GLY A 426 -21.27 2.66 15.65
CA GLY A 426 -20.83 3.83 16.42
C GLY A 426 -19.55 3.62 17.22
N TYR A 427 -19.00 2.40 17.25
CA TYR A 427 -17.71 2.11 17.84
C TYR A 427 -16.58 2.88 17.17
N ILE A 428 -16.74 3.28 15.90
CA ILE A 428 -15.81 4.15 15.18
C ILE A 428 -15.47 5.40 16.01
N ASN A 429 -16.47 6.06 16.62
CA ASN A 429 -16.28 7.29 17.39
C ASN A 429 -15.73 7.05 18.81
N LYS A 430 -15.77 5.81 19.30
CA LYS A 430 -15.28 5.43 20.65
C LYS A 430 -13.83 4.99 20.63
N GLU A 431 -13.38 4.43 19.51
CA GLU A 431 -12.09 3.75 19.41
C GLU A 431 -10.91 4.69 19.69
N ILE A 432 -10.95 5.92 19.17
CA ILE A 432 -9.86 6.88 19.40
C ILE A 432 -9.68 7.23 20.88
N ASP A 433 -10.77 7.30 21.64
CA ASP A 433 -10.72 7.57 23.08
C ASP A 433 -10.15 6.38 23.85
N LEU A 434 -10.42 5.14 23.40
CA LEU A 434 -9.82 3.93 23.98
C LEU A 434 -8.30 3.89 23.72
N MET A 435 -7.87 4.26 22.52
CA MET A 435 -6.44 4.40 22.19
C MET A 435 -5.76 5.48 23.04
N ARG A 436 -6.43 6.63 23.23
CA ARG A 436 -5.95 7.73 24.08
C ARG A 436 -5.99 7.39 25.57
N ALA A 437 -6.82 6.45 26.01
CA ALA A 437 -6.93 6.06 27.42
C ALA A 437 -5.87 5.05 27.87
N VAL A 438 -5.11 4.44 26.94
CA VAL A 438 -4.08 3.44 27.29
C VAL A 438 -3.09 3.99 28.32
N SER A 439 -2.95 3.25 29.42
CA SER A 439 -2.05 3.55 30.54
C SER A 439 -0.76 2.72 30.48
N ALA A 440 0.25 3.12 31.26
CA ALA A 440 1.48 2.34 31.40
C ALA A 440 1.22 0.94 32.01
N ASP A 441 0.27 0.84 32.93
CA ASP A 441 -0.09 -0.43 33.58
C ASP A 441 -0.73 -1.41 32.58
N ASP A 442 -1.54 -0.91 31.63
CA ASP A 442 -2.10 -1.73 30.57
C ASP A 442 -1.02 -2.34 29.68
N ILE A 443 -0.01 -1.54 29.32
CA ILE A 443 1.11 -1.98 28.48
C ILE A 443 1.90 -3.09 29.19
N TRP A 444 2.25 -2.89 30.46
CA TRP A 444 2.95 -3.91 31.23
C TRP A 444 2.12 -5.18 31.39
N ARG A 445 0.82 -5.05 31.64
CA ARG A 445 -0.09 -6.19 31.73
C ARG A 445 -0.13 -6.99 30.43
N VAL A 446 -0.22 -6.32 29.27
CA VAL A 446 -0.21 -6.94 27.94
C VAL A 446 1.14 -7.62 27.66
N TYR A 447 2.25 -6.94 27.91
CA TYR A 447 3.60 -7.51 27.77
C TYR A 447 3.74 -8.81 28.57
N ASN A 448 3.32 -8.81 29.84
CA ASN A 448 3.39 -9.99 30.71
C ASN A 448 2.40 -11.10 30.29
N THR A 449 1.28 -10.74 29.68
CA THR A 449 0.24 -11.70 29.30
C THR A 449 0.59 -12.44 28.01
N TYR A 450 1.11 -11.74 27.01
CA TYR A 450 1.24 -12.26 25.64
C TYR A 450 2.68 -12.47 25.16
N LEU A 451 3.68 -11.81 25.74
CA LEU A 451 5.05 -11.85 25.21
C LEU A 451 6.07 -12.42 26.21
N LYS A 452 6.12 -11.87 27.44
CA LYS A 452 7.13 -12.23 28.44
C LYS A 452 7.10 -13.72 28.80
N ASN A 453 8.20 -14.42 28.52
CA ASN A 453 8.38 -15.84 28.80
C ASN A 453 7.25 -16.72 28.23
N LYS A 454 6.61 -16.29 27.13
CA LYS A 454 5.55 -17.05 26.47
C LYS A 454 6.12 -17.95 25.39
N PRO A 455 5.66 -19.20 25.28
CA PRO A 455 6.08 -20.06 24.20
C PRO A 455 5.59 -19.52 22.84
N PHE A 456 6.39 -19.77 21.80
CA PHE A 456 6.16 -19.25 20.44
C PHE A 456 6.42 -20.32 19.38
N VAL A 457 5.92 -20.08 18.18
CA VAL A 457 6.40 -20.77 16.98
C VAL A 457 7.49 -19.91 16.34
N SER A 458 8.64 -20.48 15.99
CA SER A 458 9.61 -19.78 15.13
C SER A 458 9.87 -20.49 13.83
N THR A 459 10.21 -19.73 12.80
CA THR A 459 10.62 -20.23 11.49
C THR A 459 11.94 -19.59 11.06
N SER A 460 12.91 -20.41 10.70
CA SER A 460 14.17 -20.03 10.05
C SER A 460 14.10 -20.37 8.56
N PHE A 461 13.92 -19.36 7.71
CA PHE A 461 14.00 -19.53 6.26
C PHE A 461 15.37 -19.07 5.81
N VAL A 462 16.16 -19.98 5.25
CA VAL A 462 17.57 -19.72 4.88
C VAL A 462 17.80 -20.07 3.41
N PRO A 463 18.81 -19.46 2.76
CA PRO A 463 19.16 -19.83 1.39
C PRO A 463 19.43 -21.33 1.26
N LYS A 464 19.11 -21.89 0.10
CA LYS A 464 19.37 -23.30 -0.21
C LYS A 464 20.84 -23.68 -0.01
N GLY A 465 21.11 -24.73 0.76
CA GLY A 465 22.46 -25.17 1.09
C GLY A 465 23.06 -24.46 2.31
N SER A 466 22.33 -23.51 2.92
CA SER A 466 22.77 -22.71 4.05
C SER A 466 22.07 -23.09 5.36
N LYS A 467 21.69 -24.36 5.55
CA LYS A 467 21.08 -24.87 6.79
C LYS A 467 21.78 -24.39 8.07
N LYS A 468 23.11 -24.25 8.05
CA LYS A 468 23.93 -23.77 9.18
C LYS A 468 23.59 -22.35 9.67
N LEU A 469 22.83 -21.57 8.89
CA LEU A 469 22.37 -20.23 9.29
C LEU A 469 21.03 -20.29 10.03
N ALA A 470 20.33 -21.43 10.01
CA ALA A 470 19.08 -21.60 10.73
C ALA A 470 19.35 -21.83 12.22
N VAL A 471 18.40 -21.44 13.07
CA VAL A 471 18.47 -21.69 14.52
C VAL A 471 18.72 -23.18 14.79
N ASP A 472 19.76 -23.49 15.57
CA ASP A 472 20.30 -24.85 15.75
C ASP A 472 19.26 -25.88 16.23
N THR A 473 18.30 -25.42 17.02
CA THR A 473 17.24 -26.25 17.62
C THR A 473 16.02 -26.43 16.71
N ALA A 474 16.02 -25.84 15.51
CA ALA A 474 14.91 -25.91 14.57
C ALA A 474 14.79 -27.27 13.88
N GLN A 475 13.55 -27.75 13.72
CA GLN A 475 13.22 -28.96 12.98
C GLN A 475 12.77 -28.62 11.55
N LYS A 476 12.98 -29.52 10.58
CA LYS A 476 12.59 -29.23 9.18
C LYS A 476 11.09 -28.96 9.08
N ALA A 477 10.70 -27.86 8.45
CA ALA A 477 9.32 -27.52 8.15
C ALA A 477 8.74 -28.48 7.10
N VAL A 478 7.44 -28.78 7.23
CA VAL A 478 6.70 -29.55 6.22
C VAL A 478 6.08 -28.57 5.24
N ILE A 479 6.69 -28.45 4.06
CA ILE A 479 6.19 -27.63 2.95
C ILE A 479 5.93 -28.55 1.77
N LYS A 480 4.75 -28.39 1.16
CA LYS A 480 4.41 -29.03 -0.10
C LYS A 480 4.69 -28.05 -1.23
N GLU A 481 5.75 -28.30 -1.99
CA GLU A 481 6.05 -27.56 -3.20
C GLU A 481 5.31 -28.19 -4.38
N GLU A 482 4.71 -27.34 -5.22
CA GLU A 482 4.05 -27.79 -6.45
C GLU A 482 5.09 -28.19 -7.49
N GLN A 483 4.91 -29.36 -8.13
CA GLN A 483 5.68 -29.72 -9.32
C GLN A 483 5.00 -29.14 -10.56
N ILE A 484 5.63 -28.18 -11.21
CA ILE A 484 5.13 -27.61 -12.47
C ILE A 484 5.50 -28.55 -13.62
N ASN A 485 4.49 -29.11 -14.27
CA ASN A 485 4.68 -29.81 -15.54
C ASN A 485 4.72 -28.79 -16.69
N LEU A 486 5.86 -28.71 -17.39
CA LEU A 486 6.05 -27.78 -18.50
C LEU A 486 5.20 -28.12 -19.73
N GLU A 487 4.69 -29.35 -19.82
CA GLU A 487 3.84 -29.82 -20.93
C GLU A 487 2.35 -29.56 -20.69
N ASP A 488 1.95 -29.14 -19.48
CA ASP A 488 0.56 -28.89 -19.13
C ASP A 488 0.13 -27.48 -19.53
N ILE A 489 -0.16 -27.32 -20.82
CA ILE A 489 -0.86 -26.16 -21.36
C ILE A 489 -2.33 -26.56 -21.48
N SER A 490 -3.09 -26.44 -20.39
CA SER A 490 -4.53 -26.65 -20.46
C SER A 490 -5.17 -25.54 -21.30
N GLU A 491 -5.50 -25.81 -22.55
CA GLU A 491 -6.40 -24.96 -23.34
C GLU A 491 -7.82 -25.11 -22.79
N LEU A 492 -8.32 -24.07 -22.11
CA LEU A 492 -9.72 -24.00 -21.72
C LEU A 492 -10.52 -23.42 -22.89
N ASP A 493 -11.39 -24.23 -23.48
CA ASP A 493 -12.36 -23.80 -24.48
C ASP A 493 -13.55 -23.11 -23.78
N THR A 494 -13.57 -21.78 -23.83
CA THR A 494 -14.53 -20.93 -23.08
C THR A 494 -15.60 -20.27 -23.96
N ALA A 495 -15.77 -20.71 -25.20
CA ALA A 495 -16.54 -19.97 -26.21
C ALA A 495 -18.07 -20.22 -26.24
N LYS A 496 -18.67 -20.92 -25.27
CA LYS A 496 -20.12 -21.20 -25.30
C LYS A 496 -20.91 -20.34 -24.32
N PRO A 497 -21.93 -19.59 -24.79
CA PRO A 497 -22.81 -18.83 -23.91
C PRO A 497 -23.52 -19.76 -22.94
N LEU A 498 -23.51 -19.38 -21.66
CA LEU A 498 -24.11 -20.12 -20.57
C LEU A 498 -25.65 -20.08 -20.69
N GLN A 499 -26.29 -21.24 -20.87
CA GLN A 499 -27.73 -21.35 -20.65
C GLN A 499 -27.99 -21.44 -19.15
N ILE A 500 -28.32 -20.30 -18.54
CA ILE A 500 -28.56 -20.17 -17.11
C ILE A 500 -30.06 -20.07 -16.87
N SER A 501 -30.58 -20.86 -15.92
CA SER A 501 -31.93 -20.67 -15.41
C SER A 501 -31.95 -19.41 -14.54
N LYS A 502 -32.67 -18.37 -14.97
CA LYS A 502 -32.80 -17.14 -14.18
C LYS A 502 -33.62 -17.37 -12.92
N THR A 503 -33.17 -16.77 -11.82
CA THR A 503 -33.88 -16.70 -10.55
C THR A 503 -35.10 -15.78 -10.70
N PRO A 504 -36.29 -16.19 -10.21
CA PRO A 504 -37.48 -15.33 -10.26
C PRO A 504 -37.24 -13.99 -9.56
N SER A 505 -37.75 -12.90 -10.14
CA SER A 505 -37.71 -11.57 -9.54
C SER A 505 -39.05 -10.86 -9.70
N SER A 506 -39.36 -9.95 -8.78
CA SER A 506 -40.61 -9.17 -8.76
C SER A 506 -40.64 -8.04 -9.80
N PHE A 507 -39.50 -7.73 -10.42
CA PHE A 507 -39.35 -6.77 -11.50
C PHE A 507 -38.27 -7.26 -12.48
N ASP A 508 -38.22 -6.65 -13.67
CA ASP A 508 -37.20 -7.00 -14.66
C ASP A 508 -35.83 -6.44 -14.24
N ARG A 509 -34.99 -7.31 -13.68
CA ARG A 509 -33.62 -6.97 -13.28
C ARG A 509 -32.66 -6.82 -14.45
N SER A 510 -33.02 -7.23 -15.66
CA SER A 510 -32.18 -7.01 -16.85
C SER A 510 -32.18 -5.55 -17.31
N ILE A 511 -33.10 -4.74 -16.77
CA ILE A 511 -33.15 -3.30 -16.98
C ILE A 511 -32.23 -2.64 -15.95
N GLU A 512 -31.05 -2.22 -16.42
CA GLU A 512 -30.13 -1.40 -15.63
C GLU A 512 -30.79 -0.06 -15.25
N PRO A 513 -30.72 0.40 -13.98
CA PRO A 513 -31.26 1.69 -13.57
C PRO A 513 -30.64 2.84 -14.35
N GLU A 514 -31.36 3.93 -14.59
CA GLU A 514 -30.79 5.13 -15.22
C GLU A 514 -29.75 5.81 -14.31
N PHE A 515 -28.91 6.67 -14.89
CA PHE A 515 -28.09 7.54 -14.05
C PHE A 515 -28.96 8.57 -13.32
N GLY A 516 -28.56 8.89 -12.09
CA GLY A 516 -29.05 10.06 -11.39
C GLY A 516 -28.58 11.35 -12.03
N LYS A 517 -28.79 12.47 -11.33
CA LYS A 517 -28.32 13.78 -11.77
C LYS A 517 -26.78 13.81 -11.81
N THR A 518 -26.21 14.14 -12.97
CA THR A 518 -24.76 14.24 -13.15
C THR A 518 -24.12 15.14 -12.09
N PRO A 519 -23.04 14.69 -11.42
CA PRO A 519 -22.37 15.47 -10.40
C PRO A 519 -21.71 16.70 -10.99
N VAL A 520 -21.77 17.82 -10.26
CA VAL A 520 -20.95 18.99 -10.55
C VAL A 520 -19.62 18.82 -9.82
N ILE A 521 -18.53 18.72 -10.57
CA ILE A 521 -17.19 18.63 -9.98
C ILE A 521 -16.79 20.03 -9.53
N PRO A 522 -16.59 20.26 -8.21
CA PRO A 522 -16.19 21.57 -7.74
C PRO A 522 -14.81 21.93 -8.31
N THR A 523 -14.65 23.19 -8.71
CA THR A 523 -13.31 23.71 -8.98
C THR A 523 -12.60 23.87 -7.63
N PRO A 524 -11.45 23.22 -7.41
CA PRO A 524 -10.75 23.35 -6.14
C PRO A 524 -10.33 24.81 -5.93
N ASP A 525 -10.51 25.33 -4.72
CA ASP A 525 -10.04 26.67 -4.36
C ASP A 525 -8.54 26.65 -4.06
N VAL A 526 -7.75 26.41 -5.11
CA VAL A 526 -6.30 26.36 -5.03
C VAL A 526 -5.77 27.78 -4.84
N LYS A 527 -5.09 27.99 -3.70
CA LYS A 527 -4.33 29.22 -3.45
C LYS A 527 -2.89 29.01 -3.86
N THR A 528 -2.32 30.00 -4.53
CA THR A 528 -0.91 30.01 -4.92
C THR A 528 -0.20 31.22 -4.35
N ALA A 529 1.09 31.06 -4.07
CA ALA A 529 1.97 32.15 -3.67
C ALA A 529 3.38 31.91 -4.22
N GLN A 530 4.05 32.98 -4.62
CA GLN A 530 5.47 32.96 -4.93
C GLN A 530 6.21 33.73 -3.85
N LEU A 531 7.11 33.05 -3.15
CA LEU A 531 7.88 33.65 -2.07
C LEU A 531 9.10 34.40 -2.59
N LYS A 532 9.65 35.30 -1.77
CA LYS A 532 10.78 36.17 -2.15
C LYS A 532 12.05 35.40 -2.52
N ASN A 533 12.24 34.20 -1.98
CA ASN A 533 13.37 33.32 -2.31
C ASN A 533 13.17 32.51 -3.60
N GLY A 534 11.98 32.58 -4.23
CA GLY A 534 11.65 31.86 -5.46
C GLY A 534 10.84 30.58 -5.26
N LEU A 535 10.60 30.14 -4.02
CA LEU A 535 9.75 28.98 -3.72
C LEU A 535 8.30 29.26 -4.14
N GLU A 536 7.73 28.37 -4.95
CA GLU A 536 6.31 28.39 -5.30
C GLU A 536 5.52 27.53 -4.30
N VAL A 537 4.40 28.06 -3.82
CA VAL A 537 3.53 27.42 -2.83
C VAL A 537 2.13 27.25 -3.41
N PHE A 538 1.60 26.04 -3.30
CA PHE A 538 0.24 25.67 -3.70
C PHE A 538 -0.46 25.07 -2.48
N SER A 539 -1.68 25.51 -2.18
CA SER A 539 -2.41 24.96 -1.04
C SER A 539 -3.90 24.80 -1.27
N LEU A 540 -4.48 23.81 -0.59
CA LEU A 540 -5.91 23.49 -0.57
C LEU A 540 -6.37 23.20 0.87
N TYR A 541 -7.33 23.97 1.37
CA TYR A 541 -7.88 23.77 2.72
C TYR A 541 -8.90 22.63 2.75
N SER A 542 -8.81 21.75 3.75
CA SER A 542 -9.72 20.62 3.95
C SER A 542 -9.69 20.16 5.42
N ASP A 543 -10.84 20.13 6.10
CA ASP A 543 -10.98 19.79 7.53
C ASP A 543 -11.73 18.47 7.80
N GLU A 544 -11.97 17.65 6.77
CA GLU A 544 -12.58 16.30 6.87
C GLU A 544 -11.90 15.39 7.91
N VAL A 545 -10.59 15.53 8.06
CA VAL A 545 -9.78 14.90 9.10
C VAL A 545 -8.81 15.94 9.66
N PRO A 546 -8.41 15.85 10.94
CA PRO A 546 -7.54 16.83 11.59
C PRO A 546 -6.05 16.65 11.23
N LEU A 547 -5.77 16.48 9.94
CA LEU A 547 -4.44 16.21 9.37
C LEU A 547 -4.02 17.28 8.35
N VAL A 548 -2.72 17.35 8.11
CA VAL A 548 -2.09 18.11 7.03
C VAL A 548 -1.10 17.22 6.30
N GLU A 549 -1.24 17.15 4.98
CA GLU A 549 -0.30 16.51 4.06
C GLU A 549 0.53 17.58 3.35
N ILE A 550 1.85 17.34 3.30
CA ILE A 550 2.85 18.27 2.79
C ILE A 550 3.73 17.52 1.80
N LYS A 551 3.95 18.10 0.62
CA LYS A 551 4.90 17.62 -0.37
C LYS A 551 5.75 18.78 -0.86
N LEU A 552 7.07 18.65 -0.79
CA LEU A 552 8.02 19.55 -1.41
C LEU A 552 8.78 18.78 -2.47
N THR A 553 8.77 19.27 -3.71
CA THR A 553 9.58 18.72 -4.81
C THR A 553 10.71 19.69 -5.11
N ILE A 554 11.90 19.16 -5.38
CA ILE A 554 13.07 19.93 -5.82
C ILE A 554 13.62 19.27 -7.08
N ASP A 555 13.46 19.93 -8.22
CA ASP A 555 13.88 19.39 -9.51
C ASP A 555 15.40 19.22 -9.58
N GLY A 556 15.86 18.17 -10.24
CA GLY A 556 17.25 17.97 -10.63
C GLY A 556 17.89 16.65 -10.24
N ALA A 557 17.48 15.99 -9.15
CA ALA A 557 18.00 14.70 -8.64
C ALA A 557 19.18 14.06 -9.42
N LEU A 558 18.95 12.97 -10.18
CA LEU A 558 19.98 12.32 -11.00
C LEU A 558 20.55 13.24 -12.09
N LEU A 559 19.74 14.18 -12.60
CA LEU A 559 20.12 15.10 -13.67
C LEU A 559 21.27 16.03 -13.27
N LEU A 560 21.45 16.29 -11.97
CA LEU A 560 22.48 17.18 -11.43
C LEU A 560 23.67 16.43 -10.81
N GLU A 561 23.74 15.10 -10.94
CA GLU A 561 24.86 14.30 -10.46
C GLU A 561 26.07 14.37 -11.42
N SER A 562 27.27 14.24 -10.85
CA SER A 562 28.48 13.98 -11.65
C SER A 562 28.46 12.54 -12.17
N PRO A 563 28.83 12.26 -13.44
CA PRO A 563 28.73 10.92 -14.02
C PRO A 563 29.49 9.81 -13.27
N ASP A 564 30.60 10.12 -12.62
CA ASP A 564 31.43 9.19 -11.84
C ASP A 564 30.97 9.03 -10.37
N LYS A 565 29.99 9.83 -9.94
CA LYS A 565 29.45 9.90 -8.57
C LYS A 565 27.95 9.69 -8.55
N ASN A 566 27.46 8.79 -9.41
CA ASN A 566 26.05 8.41 -9.44
C ASN A 566 25.59 7.88 -8.07
N GLY A 567 24.43 8.32 -7.59
CA GLY A 567 23.90 8.01 -6.25
C GLY A 567 24.13 9.14 -5.23
N THR A 568 24.78 10.24 -5.62
CA THR A 568 25.00 11.39 -4.74
C THR A 568 23.68 12.02 -4.27
N ALA A 569 22.70 12.21 -5.16
CA ALA A 569 21.41 12.79 -4.82
C ALA A 569 20.65 11.91 -3.83
N ASN A 570 20.74 10.58 -3.99
CA ASN A 570 20.16 9.62 -3.05
C ASN A 570 20.84 9.69 -1.69
N LEU A 571 22.16 9.75 -1.62
CA LEU A 571 22.88 9.90 -0.37
C LEU A 571 22.60 11.26 0.30
N VAL A 572 22.44 12.35 -0.47
CA VAL A 572 21.96 13.64 0.07
C VAL A 572 20.59 13.45 0.71
N ALA A 573 19.61 12.90 -0.02
CA ALA A 573 18.27 12.66 0.50
C ALA A 573 18.27 11.83 1.80
N ASN A 574 19.08 10.78 1.87
CA ASN A 574 19.27 9.98 3.08
C ASN A 574 19.87 10.79 4.24
N MET A 575 20.84 11.65 3.96
CA MET A 575 21.51 12.46 4.99
C MET A 575 20.63 13.60 5.52
N LEU A 576 19.71 14.15 4.72
CA LEU A 576 18.81 15.22 5.17
C LEU A 576 17.94 14.81 6.36
N THR A 577 17.60 13.52 6.48
CA THR A 577 16.83 12.99 7.63
C THR A 577 17.71 12.35 8.71
N ARG A 578 19.05 12.47 8.63
CA ARG A 578 20.02 11.91 9.61
C ARG A 578 20.60 12.99 10.54
N GLY A 579 19.73 13.91 10.94
CA GLY A 579 20.04 14.97 11.90
C GLY A 579 20.20 16.34 11.25
N THR A 580 20.18 17.36 12.10
CA THR A 580 20.35 18.78 11.73
C THR A 580 21.56 19.38 12.45
N ALA A 581 21.93 20.61 12.14
CA ALA A 581 23.05 21.29 12.79
C ALA A 581 22.92 21.34 14.32
N THR A 582 21.68 21.30 14.83
CA THR A 582 21.38 21.34 16.28
C THR A 582 20.93 20.00 16.86
N LYS A 583 20.68 18.99 16.01
CA LYS A 583 20.09 17.71 16.43
C LYS A 583 20.86 16.54 15.83
N SER A 584 21.21 15.57 16.66
CA SER A 584 21.57 14.24 16.18
C SER A 584 20.43 13.61 15.37
N ALA A 585 20.73 12.55 14.60
CA ALA A 585 19.71 11.76 13.92
C ALA A 585 18.64 11.26 14.90
N GLU A 586 19.06 10.88 16.11
CA GLU A 586 18.17 10.43 17.17
C GLU A 586 17.25 11.55 17.67
N GLU A 587 17.79 12.71 18.04
CA GLU A 587 17.01 13.84 18.55
C GLU A 587 15.98 14.30 17.50
N LEU A 588 16.39 14.41 16.24
CA LEU A 588 15.50 14.77 15.13
C LEU A 588 14.35 13.75 14.99
N ASN A 589 14.66 12.46 14.92
CA ASN A 589 13.66 11.41 14.78
C ASN A 589 12.71 11.33 15.99
N ASN A 590 13.19 11.65 17.19
CA ASN A 590 12.37 11.69 18.39
C ASN A 590 11.40 12.87 18.35
N GLU A 591 11.86 14.05 17.94
CA GLU A 591 11.02 15.24 17.86
C GLU A 591 9.95 15.13 16.76
N ILE A 592 10.31 14.63 15.56
CA ILE A 592 9.35 14.33 14.48
C ILE A 592 8.22 13.44 15.01
N ARG A 593 8.58 12.41 15.77
CA ARG A 593 7.62 11.45 16.29
C ARG A 593 6.82 11.99 17.47
N GLN A 594 7.39 12.85 18.32
CA GLN A 594 6.65 13.52 19.40
C GLN A 594 5.46 14.31 18.85
N LEU A 595 5.62 14.85 17.64
CA LEU A 595 4.54 15.52 16.90
C LEU A 595 3.55 14.56 16.23
N GLY A 596 3.78 13.24 16.30
CA GLY A 596 3.07 12.25 15.50
C GLY A 596 3.21 12.48 14.00
N SER A 597 4.28 13.18 13.60
CA SER A 597 4.56 13.50 12.21
C SER A 597 5.35 12.37 11.56
N THR A 598 5.23 12.27 10.25
CA THR A 598 6.20 11.56 9.41
C THR A 598 6.88 12.59 8.51
N ILE A 599 8.18 12.48 8.33
CA ILE A 599 8.93 13.27 7.35
C ILE A 599 9.87 12.30 6.63
N THR A 600 9.74 12.20 5.32
CA THR A 600 10.63 11.38 4.48
C THR A 600 11.19 12.22 3.36
N VAL A 601 12.45 11.95 3.00
CA VAL A 601 13.10 12.56 1.84
C VAL A 601 13.62 11.45 0.95
N THR A 602 13.32 11.51 -0.35
CA THR A 602 13.74 10.49 -1.31
C THR A 602 14.21 11.16 -2.59
N ALA A 603 15.29 10.65 -3.19
CA ALA A 603 15.70 11.02 -4.53
C ALA A 603 15.03 10.09 -5.56
N GLU A 604 14.13 10.65 -6.36
CA GLU A 604 13.62 10.02 -7.57
C GLU A 604 14.60 10.27 -8.73
N ARG A 605 14.23 9.90 -9.96
CA ARG A 605 15.08 10.15 -11.12
C ARG A 605 15.24 11.64 -11.44
N GLU A 606 14.17 12.40 -11.33
CA GLU A 606 14.11 13.79 -11.80
C GLU A 606 14.05 14.80 -10.67
N GLN A 607 13.68 14.39 -9.46
CA GLN A 607 13.42 15.28 -8.34
C GLN A 607 13.78 14.64 -7.00
N ILE A 608 14.18 15.47 -6.04
CA ILE A 608 14.20 15.11 -4.63
C ILE A 608 12.84 15.49 -4.06
N VAL A 609 12.19 14.55 -3.39
CA VAL A 609 10.84 14.70 -2.86
C VAL A 609 10.89 14.57 -1.34
N LEU A 610 10.48 15.61 -0.65
CA LEU A 610 10.15 15.57 0.78
C LEU A 610 8.64 15.41 0.93
N LYS A 611 8.21 14.40 1.69
CA LYS A 611 6.81 14.21 2.07
C LYS A 611 6.68 14.28 3.58
N ALA A 612 5.65 14.94 4.06
CA ALA A 612 5.32 14.94 5.47
C ALA A 612 3.81 14.88 5.72
N SER A 613 3.43 14.20 6.80
CA SER A 613 2.06 14.06 7.27
C SER A 613 2.05 14.35 8.76
N THR A 614 1.11 15.16 9.24
CA THR A 614 1.03 15.56 10.66
C THR A 614 -0.40 15.90 11.07
N LEU A 615 -0.63 15.92 12.38
CA LEU A 615 -1.85 16.48 12.95
C LEU A 615 -1.86 18.00 12.76
N ALA A 616 -3.03 18.57 12.46
CA ALA A 616 -3.16 20.00 12.19
C ALA A 616 -2.59 20.89 13.31
N ARG A 617 -2.80 20.49 14.57
CA ARG A 617 -2.25 21.15 15.77
C ARG A 617 -0.73 21.17 15.84
N ASN A 618 -0.05 20.30 15.09
CA ASN A 618 1.41 20.13 15.08
C ASN A 618 2.04 20.62 13.77
N TYR A 619 1.27 21.30 12.90
CA TYR A 619 1.73 21.78 11.59
C TYR A 619 2.94 22.71 11.68
N GLU A 620 2.87 23.76 12.49
CA GLU A 620 3.95 24.76 12.59
C GLU A 620 5.26 24.14 13.08
N ALA A 621 5.19 23.27 14.11
CA ALA A 621 6.35 22.55 14.62
C ALA A 621 6.95 21.59 13.57
N THR A 622 6.10 20.93 12.78
CA THR A 622 6.56 20.07 11.69
C THR A 622 7.25 20.88 10.59
N MET A 623 6.72 22.04 10.23
CA MET A 623 7.34 22.94 9.24
C MET A 623 8.68 23.49 9.70
N ALA A 624 8.85 23.78 11.01
CA ALA A 624 10.13 24.17 11.57
C ALA A 624 11.19 23.07 11.37
N LEU A 625 10.84 21.80 11.66
CA LEU A 625 11.73 20.66 11.43
C LEU A 625 12.07 20.47 9.95
N ILE A 626 11.08 20.63 9.04
CA ILE A 626 11.32 20.61 7.59
C ILE A 626 12.34 21.70 7.20
N GLY A 627 12.22 22.89 7.78
CA GLY A 627 13.17 23.97 7.52
C GLY A 627 14.59 23.64 7.96
N GLU A 628 14.76 23.06 9.14
CA GLU A 628 16.07 22.60 9.60
C GLU A 628 16.64 21.47 8.72
N ILE A 629 15.82 20.47 8.39
CA ILE A 629 16.19 19.34 7.52
C ILE A 629 16.73 19.85 6.17
N LEU A 630 16.08 20.84 5.58
CA LEU A 630 16.46 21.36 4.27
C LEU A 630 17.68 22.27 4.33
N THR A 631 17.79 23.12 5.34
CA THR A 631 18.76 24.24 5.33
C THR A 631 19.99 23.99 6.20
N GLN A 632 19.87 23.09 7.19
CA GLN A 632 20.88 22.84 8.19
C GLN A 632 21.11 21.33 8.40
N PRO A 633 21.34 20.52 7.35
CA PRO A 633 21.59 19.10 7.53
C PRO A 633 22.88 18.85 8.31
N ARG A 634 22.88 17.77 9.11
CA ARG A 634 24.08 17.33 9.83
C ARG A 634 24.98 16.51 8.92
N TRP A 635 26.16 17.04 8.60
CA TRP A 635 27.18 16.32 7.85
C TRP A 635 28.05 15.44 8.76
N ASP A 636 27.45 14.40 9.32
CA ASP A 636 28.10 13.44 10.22
C ASP A 636 28.73 12.28 9.43
N LEU A 637 30.02 12.00 9.67
CA LEU A 637 30.76 10.95 8.96
C LEU A 637 30.27 9.53 9.33
N THR A 638 29.85 9.31 10.57
CA THR A 638 29.36 8.00 11.01
C THR A 638 28.03 7.69 10.33
N GLU A 639 27.11 8.65 10.31
CA GLU A 639 25.82 8.52 9.61
C GLU A 639 26.01 8.36 8.09
N PHE A 640 26.99 9.04 7.51
CA PHE A 640 27.31 8.93 6.09
C PHE A 640 27.77 7.52 5.71
N GLU A 641 28.68 6.91 6.48
CA GLU A 641 29.12 5.54 6.22
C GLU A 641 27.99 4.52 6.42
N LEU A 642 27.11 4.73 7.41
CA LEU A 642 25.91 3.91 7.59
C LEU A 642 24.93 4.04 6.40
N ALA A 643 24.77 5.25 5.86
CA ALA A 643 23.97 5.47 4.66
C ALA A 643 24.55 4.72 3.45
N LYS A 644 25.88 4.74 3.25
CA LYS A 644 26.56 3.98 2.19
C LYS A 644 26.36 2.46 2.34
N GLN A 645 26.47 1.94 3.56
CA GLN A 645 26.21 0.52 3.85
C GLN A 645 24.76 0.14 3.54
N THR A 646 23.81 0.98 3.96
CA THR A 646 22.38 0.77 3.69
C THR A 646 22.10 0.73 2.19
N VAL A 647 22.61 1.70 1.43
CA VAL A 647 22.44 1.76 -0.03
C VAL A 647 23.10 0.56 -0.72
N THR A 648 24.25 0.09 -0.23
CA THR A 648 24.91 -1.12 -0.75
C THR A 648 24.04 -2.37 -0.53
N GLY A 649 23.45 -2.54 0.65
CA GLY A 649 22.51 -3.63 0.91
C GLY A 649 21.25 -3.57 0.04
N GLN A 650 20.72 -2.36 -0.21
CA GLN A 650 19.59 -2.15 -1.13
C GLN A 650 19.95 -2.51 -2.57
N LEU A 651 21.16 -2.18 -3.04
CA LEU A 651 21.66 -2.56 -4.36
C LEU A 651 21.76 -4.09 -4.50
N GLN A 652 22.23 -4.79 -3.47
CA GLN A 652 22.30 -6.25 -3.44
C GLN A 652 20.91 -6.88 -3.49
N GLN A 653 19.98 -6.42 -2.64
CA GLN A 653 18.60 -6.90 -2.64
C GLN A 653 17.91 -6.64 -4.00
N SER A 654 18.07 -5.45 -4.57
CA SER A 654 17.51 -5.09 -5.87
C SER A 654 18.09 -5.93 -7.02
N SER A 655 19.32 -6.45 -6.88
CA SER A 655 19.95 -7.31 -7.89
C SER A 655 19.37 -8.73 -7.94
N ALA A 656 18.59 -9.10 -6.92
CA ALA A 656 17.88 -10.38 -6.82
C ALA A 656 16.44 -10.33 -7.35
N ASP A 657 15.87 -9.13 -7.47
CA ASP A 657 14.47 -8.94 -7.84
C ASP A 657 14.30 -8.90 -9.37
N PRO A 658 13.53 -9.83 -9.98
CA PRO A 658 13.35 -9.89 -11.43
C PRO A 658 12.78 -8.62 -12.05
N GLU A 659 11.89 -7.91 -11.34
CA GLU A 659 11.27 -6.68 -11.84
C GLU A 659 12.27 -5.51 -11.84
N ALA A 660 13.08 -5.39 -10.80
CA ALA A 660 14.15 -4.40 -10.70
C ALA A 660 15.26 -4.66 -11.72
N ILE A 661 15.61 -5.93 -11.97
CA ILE A 661 16.51 -6.33 -13.08
C ILE A 661 15.93 -5.87 -14.42
N ALA A 662 14.67 -6.23 -14.71
CA ALA A 662 14.02 -5.86 -15.96
C ALA A 662 14.02 -4.34 -16.16
N GLN A 663 13.68 -3.58 -15.12
CA GLN A 663 13.65 -2.12 -15.17
C GLN A 663 15.07 -1.56 -15.39
N LYS A 664 16.07 -2.02 -14.65
CA LYS A 664 17.47 -1.58 -14.82
C LYS A 664 17.96 -1.77 -16.26
N GLU A 665 17.69 -2.92 -16.85
CA GLU A 665 18.10 -3.20 -18.23
C GLU A 665 17.31 -2.38 -19.24
N LEU A 666 16.01 -2.12 -19.00
CA LEU A 666 15.21 -1.24 -19.86
C LEU A 666 15.81 0.17 -19.93
N TYR A 667 16.16 0.76 -18.79
CA TYR A 667 16.73 2.10 -18.75
C TYR A 667 18.08 2.18 -19.49
N LYS A 668 18.94 1.18 -19.38
CA LYS A 668 20.21 1.12 -20.12
C LYS A 668 20.01 1.02 -21.64
N LEU A 669 19.00 0.28 -22.08
CA LEU A 669 18.69 0.13 -23.51
C LEU A 669 18.03 1.39 -24.06
N THR A 670 17.20 2.04 -23.26
CA THR A 670 16.40 3.19 -23.67
C THR A 670 17.20 4.48 -23.72
N TYR A 671 18.19 4.67 -22.85
CA TYR A 671 18.94 5.92 -22.77
C TYR A 671 20.40 5.74 -23.26
N PRO A 672 20.99 6.75 -23.93
CA PRO A 672 22.42 6.71 -24.27
C PRO A 672 23.29 6.46 -23.04
N ARG A 673 24.44 5.79 -23.22
CA ARG A 673 25.33 5.36 -22.11
C ARG A 673 25.70 6.46 -21.10
N HIS A 674 25.80 7.71 -21.55
CA HIS A 674 26.15 8.87 -20.72
C HIS A 674 24.94 9.73 -20.30
N HIS A 675 23.73 9.28 -20.60
CA HIS A 675 22.50 9.98 -20.24
C HIS A 675 22.23 9.77 -18.73
N PRO A 676 21.97 10.82 -17.93
CA PRO A 676 21.74 10.68 -16.48
C PRO A 676 20.62 9.69 -16.11
N LEU A 677 19.50 9.71 -16.84
CA LEU A 677 18.40 8.76 -16.65
C LEU A 677 18.73 7.29 -16.98
N ALA A 678 19.85 6.97 -17.63
CA ALA A 678 20.28 5.58 -17.81
C ALA A 678 20.71 4.93 -16.48
N ASN A 679 21.11 5.76 -15.50
CA ASN A 679 21.69 5.32 -14.25
C ASN A 679 20.65 4.85 -13.23
N ASN A 680 21.10 4.11 -12.21
CA ASN A 680 20.27 3.76 -11.06
C ASN A 680 20.25 4.94 -10.08
N THR A 681 19.09 5.26 -9.50
CA THR A 681 18.96 6.27 -8.43
C THR A 681 19.81 5.96 -7.22
N LEU A 682 20.05 4.66 -6.94
CA LEU A 682 20.90 4.21 -5.84
C LEU A 682 22.41 4.30 -6.13
N GLY A 683 22.84 4.56 -7.36
CA GLY A 683 24.25 4.43 -7.73
C GLY A 683 24.64 3.02 -8.17
N THR A 684 25.94 2.75 -8.15
CA THR A 684 26.55 1.42 -8.26
C THR A 684 27.47 1.21 -7.07
N GLU A 685 27.83 -0.04 -6.74
CA GLU A 685 28.81 -0.29 -5.67
C GLU A 685 30.11 0.49 -5.90
N GLU A 686 30.56 0.60 -7.15
CA GLU A 686 31.72 1.40 -7.53
C GLU A 686 31.53 2.89 -7.25
N SER A 687 30.41 3.50 -7.69
CA SER A 687 30.19 4.93 -7.48
C SER A 687 29.98 5.26 -6.01
N ILE A 688 29.22 4.43 -5.27
CA ILE A 688 29.01 4.58 -3.83
C ILE A 688 30.35 4.54 -3.09
N SER A 689 31.27 3.66 -3.46
CA SER A 689 32.61 3.61 -2.84
C SER A 689 33.40 4.93 -3.02
N LYS A 690 33.21 5.64 -4.15
CA LYS A 690 33.92 6.88 -4.51
C LYS A 690 33.28 8.15 -3.95
N ILE A 691 31.99 8.14 -3.64
CA ILE A 691 31.30 9.33 -3.11
C ILE A 691 31.84 9.66 -1.71
N THR A 692 32.14 10.94 -1.52
CA THR A 692 32.60 11.52 -0.25
C THR A 692 31.53 12.44 0.36
N ILE A 693 31.62 12.72 1.65
CA ILE A 693 30.67 13.64 2.31
C ILE A 693 30.73 15.07 1.74
N ASP A 694 31.89 15.49 1.21
CA ASP A 694 32.03 16.80 0.60
C ASP A 694 31.32 16.88 -0.76
N ASP A 695 31.15 15.75 -1.45
CA ASP A 695 30.31 15.68 -2.65
C ASP A 695 28.83 15.91 -2.32
N LEU A 696 28.36 15.35 -1.21
CA LEU A 696 27.00 15.59 -0.73
C LEU A 696 26.80 17.06 -0.35
N LYS A 697 27.75 17.67 0.36
CA LYS A 697 27.70 19.10 0.70
C LYS A 697 27.68 19.97 -0.56
N ALA A 698 28.55 19.67 -1.53
CA ALA A 698 28.62 20.42 -2.78
C ALA A 698 27.33 20.27 -3.59
N TYR A 699 26.76 19.07 -3.66
CA TYR A 699 25.46 18.83 -4.27
C TYR A 699 24.37 19.62 -3.55
N HIS A 700 24.30 19.54 -2.22
CA HIS A 700 23.30 20.23 -1.40
C HIS A 700 23.34 21.74 -1.63
N GLN A 701 24.50 22.35 -1.44
CA GLN A 701 24.70 23.79 -1.57
C GLN A 701 24.35 24.31 -2.97
N LYS A 702 24.64 23.53 -4.01
CA LYS A 702 24.44 23.93 -5.40
C LYS A 702 23.02 23.65 -5.91
N ASN A 703 22.43 22.53 -5.51
CA ASN A 703 21.26 21.96 -6.19
C ASN A 703 19.98 21.97 -5.33
N ILE A 704 20.07 22.09 -4.01
CA ILE A 704 18.90 22.29 -3.13
C ILE A 704 18.53 23.78 -3.14
N ALA A 705 18.01 24.22 -4.29
CA ALA A 705 17.73 25.61 -4.58
C ALA A 705 16.21 25.90 -4.53
N PRO A 706 15.74 26.98 -3.87
CA PRO A 706 14.32 27.30 -3.81
C PRO A 706 13.69 27.53 -5.19
N GLN A 707 14.49 28.00 -6.17
CA GLN A 707 14.05 28.24 -7.55
C GLN A 707 13.71 26.97 -8.33
N LEU A 708 14.16 25.80 -7.87
CA LEU A 708 13.77 24.50 -8.42
C LEU A 708 12.69 23.82 -7.55
N ALA A 709 12.20 24.51 -6.52
CA ALA A 709 11.37 23.91 -5.50
C ALA A 709 9.90 24.35 -5.60
N LYS A 710 8.99 23.40 -5.35
CA LYS A 710 7.54 23.66 -5.25
C LYS A 710 6.97 22.96 -4.03
N LEU A 711 6.25 23.71 -3.20
CA LEU A 711 5.59 23.24 -1.98
C LEU A 711 4.09 23.07 -2.22
N TYR A 712 3.57 21.90 -1.90
CA TYR A 712 2.16 21.53 -2.00
C TYR A 712 1.64 21.16 -0.61
N VAL A 713 0.58 21.81 -0.15
CA VAL A 713 -0.01 21.57 1.19
C VAL A 713 -1.52 21.37 1.09
N ALA A 714 -2.03 20.28 1.63
CA ALA A 714 -3.48 20.08 1.76
C ALA A 714 -3.85 19.61 3.15
N GLY A 715 -4.90 20.18 3.74
CA GLY A 715 -5.41 19.77 5.05
C GLY A 715 -5.98 20.90 5.88
N ALA A 716 -6.13 20.64 7.17
CA ALA A 716 -6.78 21.55 8.13
C ALA A 716 -5.84 22.69 8.56
N VAL A 717 -5.30 23.43 7.58
CA VAL A 717 -4.42 24.58 7.77
C VAL A 717 -4.71 25.65 6.71
N LYS A 718 -4.88 26.90 7.13
CA LYS A 718 -5.27 28.00 6.23
C LYS A 718 -4.05 28.47 5.42
N HIS A 719 -4.29 28.97 4.21
CA HIS A 719 -3.22 29.49 3.34
C HIS A 719 -2.35 30.58 4.01
N ALA A 720 -2.96 31.47 4.78
CA ALA A 720 -2.23 32.50 5.51
C ALA A 720 -1.29 31.92 6.58
N ASP A 721 -1.72 30.86 7.29
CA ASP A 721 -0.90 30.18 8.30
C ASP A 721 0.26 29.43 7.63
N ILE A 722 0.03 28.85 6.44
CA ILE A 722 1.10 28.26 5.61
C ILE A 722 2.14 29.32 5.26
N GLN A 723 1.71 30.47 4.70
CA GLN A 723 2.63 31.55 4.32
C GLN A 723 3.44 32.06 5.51
N LYS A 724 2.78 32.27 6.65
CA LYS A 724 3.42 32.71 7.89
C LYS A 724 4.47 31.70 8.38
N SER A 725 4.15 30.39 8.35
CA SER A 725 5.11 29.35 8.76
C SER A 725 6.37 29.29 7.88
N LEU A 726 6.29 29.80 6.64
CA LEU A 726 7.41 29.82 5.69
C LEU A 726 8.29 31.06 5.82
N GLU A 727 7.91 32.08 6.61
CA GLU A 727 8.71 33.30 6.80
C GLU A 727 10.11 32.96 7.34
N GLN A 728 10.19 32.09 8.35
CA GLN A 728 11.48 31.65 8.93
C GLN A 728 12.30 30.80 7.96
N LEU A 729 11.65 30.03 7.07
CA LEU A 729 12.33 29.23 6.06
C LEU A 729 13.03 30.12 5.02
N ILE A 730 12.40 31.23 4.62
CA ILE A 730 12.97 32.15 3.62
C ILE A 730 14.30 32.75 4.11
N ASP A 731 14.41 33.05 5.41
CA ASP A 731 15.63 33.63 6.00
C ASP A 731 16.81 32.66 5.97
N HIS A 732 16.54 31.35 6.06
CA HIS A 732 17.56 30.30 6.08
C HIS A 732 17.74 29.57 4.74
N TRP A 733 16.83 29.81 3.79
CA TRP A 733 16.88 29.26 2.43
C TRP A 733 16.79 30.39 1.39
N PRO A 734 17.84 31.22 1.28
CA PRO A 734 17.83 32.41 0.43
C PRO A 734 17.75 32.04 -1.05
N ALA A 735 17.35 33.00 -1.87
CA ALA A 735 17.28 32.83 -3.32
C ALA A 735 18.61 32.34 -3.90
N SER A 736 18.59 31.19 -4.56
CA SER A 736 19.72 30.61 -5.29
C SER A 736 19.25 30.08 -6.64
N LYS A 737 20.18 29.90 -7.57
CA LYS A 737 19.89 29.41 -8.93
C LYS A 737 20.67 28.14 -9.21
N ALA A 738 19.96 27.15 -9.74
CA ALA A 738 20.53 25.91 -10.26
C ALA A 738 20.02 25.68 -11.68
N THR A 739 20.89 25.16 -12.55
CA THR A 739 20.56 24.97 -13.97
C THR A 739 20.42 23.48 -14.26
N LEU A 740 19.22 23.07 -14.68
CA LEU A 740 18.99 21.72 -15.19
C LEU A 740 19.70 21.54 -16.55
N PRO A 741 20.37 20.41 -16.79
CA PRO A 741 21.05 20.17 -18.06
C PRO A 741 20.04 19.98 -19.20
N LEU A 742 20.47 20.31 -20.42
CA LEU A 742 19.80 19.82 -21.62
C LEU A 742 20.11 18.33 -21.78
N LEU A 743 19.07 17.51 -21.88
CA LEU A 743 19.21 16.06 -22.00
C LEU A 743 19.19 15.63 -23.47
N PRO A 744 20.02 14.64 -23.85
CA PRO A 744 19.90 14.03 -25.16
C PRO A 744 18.60 13.24 -25.28
N GLU A 745 18.09 13.10 -26.49
CA GLU A 745 16.89 12.30 -26.74
C GLU A 745 17.14 10.81 -26.40
N PRO A 746 16.11 10.08 -25.90
CA PRO A 746 16.21 8.64 -25.68
C PRO A 746 16.50 7.87 -26.99
N ASN A 747 17.17 6.73 -26.87
CA ASN A 747 17.35 5.79 -27.96
C ASN A 747 16.01 5.11 -28.29
N ALA A 748 15.46 5.37 -29.47
CA ALA A 748 14.38 4.58 -30.02
C ALA A 748 14.96 3.48 -30.91
N LEU A 749 14.49 2.25 -30.74
CA LEU A 749 14.84 1.16 -31.67
C LEU A 749 14.26 1.44 -33.06
N ASN A 750 15.02 1.05 -34.10
CA ASN A 750 14.55 1.07 -35.49
C ASN A 750 13.69 -0.16 -35.83
N SER A 751 13.90 -1.26 -35.10
CA SER A 751 13.17 -2.52 -35.20
C SER A 751 13.04 -3.12 -33.79
N ALA A 752 11.88 -3.69 -33.49
CA ALA A 752 11.63 -4.34 -32.22
C ALA A 752 12.62 -5.50 -32.01
N ALA A 753 13.03 -5.73 -30.76
CA ALA A 753 14.04 -6.72 -30.42
C ALA A 753 13.74 -7.36 -29.05
N ILE A 754 14.21 -8.60 -28.89
CA ILE A 754 14.03 -9.40 -27.66
C ILE A 754 15.35 -9.45 -26.90
N TYR A 755 15.30 -9.03 -25.65
CA TYR A 755 16.39 -9.10 -24.69
C TYR A 755 16.02 -10.04 -23.56
N PHE A 756 16.91 -10.98 -23.24
CA PHE A 756 16.66 -12.02 -22.25
C PHE A 756 17.71 -11.98 -21.15
N TYR A 757 17.24 -11.88 -19.91
CA TYR A 757 18.04 -12.04 -18.70
C TYR A 757 17.72 -13.39 -18.04
N ASP A 758 18.73 -14.20 -17.83
CA ASP A 758 18.63 -15.56 -17.30
C ASP A 758 18.64 -15.61 -15.78
N ILE A 759 17.58 -16.20 -15.24
CA ILE A 759 17.46 -16.65 -13.87
C ILE A 759 17.14 -18.15 -13.93
N PRO A 760 18.13 -19.03 -13.74
CA PRO A 760 17.95 -20.46 -13.85
C PRO A 760 16.83 -20.99 -12.94
N GLN A 761 15.99 -21.88 -13.49
CA GLN A 761 14.87 -22.51 -12.77
C GLN A 761 13.73 -21.58 -12.35
N ALA A 762 13.69 -20.34 -12.86
CA ALA A 762 12.57 -19.44 -12.65
C ALA A 762 11.24 -20.08 -13.10
N LYS A 763 10.23 -20.06 -12.22
CA LYS A 763 8.90 -20.64 -12.47
C LYS A 763 7.94 -19.69 -13.21
N GLN A 764 8.28 -18.40 -13.24
CA GLN A 764 7.60 -17.37 -14.00
C GLN A 764 8.62 -16.55 -14.78
N SER A 765 8.15 -15.90 -15.85
CA SER A 765 8.88 -14.88 -16.57
C SER A 765 8.32 -13.50 -16.22
N THR A 766 9.19 -12.57 -15.88
CA THR A 766 8.86 -11.14 -15.81
C THR A 766 8.98 -10.54 -17.20
N LEU A 767 7.92 -9.90 -17.66
CA LEU A 767 7.82 -9.26 -18.96
C LEU A 767 7.79 -7.73 -18.76
N LEU A 768 8.71 -7.03 -19.43
CA LEU A 768 8.71 -5.58 -19.52
C LEU A 768 8.93 -5.16 -20.96
N ILE A 769 7.94 -4.51 -21.55
CA ILE A 769 7.90 -4.20 -22.98
C ILE A 769 7.68 -2.69 -23.12
N ALA A 770 8.59 -1.98 -23.79
CA ALA A 770 8.52 -0.52 -23.79
C ALA A 770 9.18 0.17 -24.98
N HIS A 771 8.84 1.45 -25.18
CA HIS A 771 9.58 2.38 -26.05
C HIS A 771 9.50 3.83 -25.52
N PRO A 772 10.46 4.72 -25.85
CA PRO A 772 10.36 6.15 -25.55
C PRO A 772 9.06 6.77 -26.08
N SER A 773 8.47 7.67 -25.30
CA SER A 773 7.18 8.26 -25.64
C SER A 773 7.03 9.70 -25.12
N LEU A 774 5.82 10.24 -25.23
CA LEU A 774 5.52 11.64 -24.96
C LEU A 774 5.64 12.03 -23.48
N LYS A 775 6.19 13.22 -23.24
CA LYS A 775 6.33 13.82 -21.90
C LYS A 775 4.98 14.24 -21.33
N ALA A 776 4.88 14.35 -20.01
CA ALA A 776 3.63 14.68 -19.30
C ALA A 776 3.07 16.08 -19.61
N ASN A 777 3.92 17.00 -20.07
CA ASN A 777 3.55 18.35 -20.50
C ASN A 777 3.21 18.46 -22.00
N HIS A 778 3.31 17.35 -22.75
CA HIS A 778 2.88 17.31 -24.15
C HIS A 778 1.37 17.50 -24.23
N THR A 779 0.88 18.25 -25.23
CA THR A 779 -0.56 18.55 -25.39
C THR A 779 -1.40 17.29 -25.51
N ASP A 780 -0.88 16.28 -26.21
CA ASP A 780 -1.57 15.00 -26.42
C ASP A 780 -1.42 14.01 -25.25
N TYR A 781 -0.72 14.37 -24.16
CA TYR A 781 -0.47 13.46 -23.03
C TYR A 781 -1.74 12.90 -22.41
N PHE A 782 -2.69 13.78 -22.14
CA PHE A 782 -3.97 13.36 -21.61
C PHE A 782 -4.71 12.44 -22.59
N ASN A 783 -4.77 12.82 -23.87
CA ASN A 783 -5.50 12.06 -24.89
C ASN A 783 -4.86 10.70 -25.19
N ALA A 784 -3.52 10.61 -25.24
CA ALA A 784 -2.80 9.34 -25.38
C ALA A 784 -3.05 8.43 -24.17
N THR A 785 -3.08 9.00 -22.95
CA THR A 785 -3.43 8.26 -21.74
C THR A 785 -4.88 7.78 -21.77
N ALA A 786 -5.80 8.58 -22.32
CA ALA A 786 -7.19 8.19 -22.54
C ALA A 786 -7.31 7.06 -23.56
N MET A 787 -6.61 7.16 -24.68
CA MET A 787 -6.50 6.12 -25.71
C MET A 787 -5.96 4.81 -25.11
N ASN A 788 -4.96 4.85 -24.22
CA ASN A 788 -4.39 3.65 -23.59
C ASN A 788 -5.36 2.91 -22.65
N TYR A 789 -6.49 3.52 -22.25
CA TYR A 789 -7.44 2.92 -21.33
C TYR A 789 -7.91 1.53 -21.80
N ILE A 790 -8.27 1.38 -23.08
CA ILE A 790 -8.76 0.12 -23.63
C ILE A 790 -7.61 -0.84 -24.01
N LEU A 791 -6.39 -0.35 -24.18
CA LEU A 791 -5.23 -1.22 -24.43
C LEU A 791 -4.84 -2.02 -23.18
N GLY A 792 -4.50 -1.31 -22.10
CA GLY A 792 -4.06 -1.91 -20.85
C GLY A 792 -4.12 -0.99 -19.63
N GLY A 793 -4.63 0.25 -19.78
CA GLY A 793 -4.76 1.21 -18.69
C GLY A 793 -6.02 1.05 -17.84
N GLY A 794 -7.06 0.39 -18.37
CA GLY A 794 -8.39 0.27 -17.76
C GLY A 794 -8.65 -0.99 -16.96
N GLY A 795 -7.61 -1.76 -16.61
CA GLY A 795 -7.76 -3.02 -15.87
C GLY A 795 -8.62 -4.02 -16.65
N PHE A 796 -9.66 -4.58 -16.03
CA PHE A 796 -10.57 -5.54 -16.68
C PHE A 796 -11.32 -5.00 -17.90
N SER A 797 -11.41 -3.69 -18.10
CA SER A 797 -11.97 -3.13 -19.35
C SER A 797 -10.99 -3.11 -20.52
N SER A 798 -9.73 -3.46 -20.27
CA SER A 798 -8.68 -3.43 -21.29
C SER A 798 -8.47 -4.78 -21.97
N ARG A 799 -8.05 -4.74 -23.23
CA ARG A 799 -7.84 -5.92 -24.08
C ARG A 799 -6.72 -6.82 -23.54
N LEU A 800 -5.62 -6.23 -23.07
CA LEU A 800 -4.52 -7.01 -22.48
C LEU A 800 -5.00 -7.85 -21.29
N VAL A 801 -5.86 -7.30 -20.42
CA VAL A 801 -6.39 -8.04 -19.27
C VAL A 801 -7.45 -9.05 -19.70
N GLN A 802 -8.36 -8.69 -20.61
CA GLN A 802 -9.37 -9.63 -21.11
C GLN A 802 -8.69 -10.86 -21.74
N ASP A 803 -7.72 -10.65 -22.63
CA ASP A 803 -7.15 -11.75 -23.41
C ASP A 803 -6.17 -12.59 -22.57
N LEU A 804 -5.21 -11.97 -21.86
CA LEU A 804 -4.19 -12.74 -21.13
C LEU A 804 -4.65 -13.24 -19.76
N ARG A 805 -5.47 -12.47 -19.03
CA ARG A 805 -5.97 -12.89 -17.70
C ARG A 805 -7.32 -13.56 -17.82
N ALA A 806 -8.32 -12.87 -18.36
CA ALA A 806 -9.71 -13.33 -18.28
C ALA A 806 -10.00 -14.52 -19.22
N ASP A 807 -9.44 -14.56 -20.42
CA ASP A 807 -9.73 -15.63 -21.37
C ASP A 807 -8.70 -16.77 -21.28
N LYS A 808 -7.42 -16.45 -21.09
CA LYS A 808 -6.32 -17.45 -21.09
C LYS A 808 -5.79 -17.86 -19.73
N GLY A 809 -6.00 -17.06 -18.68
CA GLY A 809 -5.43 -17.34 -17.35
C GLY A 809 -3.90 -17.42 -17.32
N TYR A 810 -3.19 -16.72 -18.22
CA TYR A 810 -1.72 -16.76 -18.31
C TYR A 810 -1.02 -15.90 -17.26
N THR A 811 -1.71 -14.87 -16.77
CA THR A 811 -1.20 -13.93 -15.79
C THR A 811 -2.26 -13.57 -14.76
N TYR A 812 -1.79 -13.20 -13.57
CA TYR A 812 -2.62 -12.53 -12.58
C TYR A 812 -2.79 -11.04 -12.88
N HIS A 813 -1.81 -10.37 -13.48
CA HIS A 813 -1.93 -8.94 -13.83
C HIS A 813 -1.06 -8.56 -15.02
N ILE A 814 -1.66 -7.82 -15.94
CA ILE A 814 -0.97 -7.14 -17.04
C ILE A 814 -1.54 -5.72 -17.15
N ARG A 815 -0.67 -4.75 -17.40
CA ARG A 815 -1.08 -3.35 -17.60
C ARG A 815 -0.18 -2.64 -18.59
N SER A 816 -0.70 -1.58 -19.20
CA SER A 816 0.06 -0.64 -20.00
C SER A 816 -0.13 0.79 -19.51
N LYS A 817 0.89 1.65 -19.66
CA LYS A 817 0.83 3.07 -19.26
C LYS A 817 1.76 3.94 -20.11
N PHE A 818 1.48 5.24 -20.13
CA PHE A 818 2.44 6.29 -20.45
C PHE A 818 2.96 6.88 -19.14
N ASP A 819 4.28 6.99 -18.98
CA ASP A 819 4.86 7.60 -17.79
C ASP A 819 4.55 9.10 -17.71
N ALA A 820 4.43 9.60 -16.48
CA ALA A 820 3.91 10.94 -16.18
C ALA A 820 5.01 11.94 -15.80
N THR A 821 6.16 11.93 -16.47
CA THR A 821 7.25 12.87 -16.15
C THR A 821 7.41 13.98 -17.19
N PRO A 822 7.77 15.21 -16.78
CA PRO A 822 7.97 16.34 -17.70
C PRO A 822 9.31 16.30 -18.45
N VAL A 823 10.26 15.45 -18.04
CA VAL A 823 11.61 15.41 -18.61
C VAL A 823 11.76 14.35 -19.70
N SER A 824 11.40 13.09 -19.42
CA SER A 824 11.47 11.97 -20.36
C SER A 824 10.51 10.85 -19.99
N SER A 825 9.78 10.29 -20.96
CA SER A 825 8.71 9.32 -20.71
C SER A 825 8.82 8.09 -21.61
N MET A 826 8.18 6.99 -21.19
CA MET A 826 8.04 5.76 -21.96
C MET A 826 6.57 5.35 -22.04
N PHE A 827 6.25 4.62 -23.11
CA PHE A 827 5.10 3.72 -23.12
C PHE A 827 5.59 2.35 -22.65
N GLU A 828 4.95 1.77 -21.64
CA GLU A 828 5.37 0.51 -21.02
C GLU A 828 4.19 -0.46 -20.90
N ILE A 829 4.45 -1.75 -21.09
CA ILE A 829 3.58 -2.90 -20.77
C ILE A 829 4.36 -3.80 -19.80
N LYS A 830 3.74 -4.20 -18.70
CA LYS A 830 4.36 -5.07 -17.68
C LYS A 830 3.44 -6.21 -17.27
N SER A 831 4.00 -7.40 -17.11
CA SER A 831 3.29 -8.60 -16.62
C SER A 831 4.26 -9.61 -16.00
N ASN A 832 3.73 -10.52 -15.17
CA ASN A 832 4.41 -11.76 -14.79
C ASN A 832 3.58 -12.94 -15.30
N VAL A 833 4.20 -13.88 -15.99
CA VAL A 833 3.53 -15.03 -16.63
C VAL A 833 4.21 -16.35 -16.25
N ARG A 834 3.51 -17.48 -16.35
CA ARG A 834 4.15 -18.80 -16.12
C ARG A 834 5.24 -19.05 -17.17
N SER A 835 6.34 -19.68 -16.74
CA SER A 835 7.48 -19.98 -17.62
C SER A 835 7.15 -20.81 -18.85
N ASN A 836 6.10 -21.63 -18.81
CA ASN A 836 5.69 -22.46 -19.95
C ASN A 836 4.85 -21.70 -21.00
N VAL A 837 4.27 -20.56 -20.66
CA VAL A 837 3.44 -19.72 -21.56
C VAL A 837 4.09 -18.39 -21.93
N THR A 838 5.40 -18.24 -21.75
CA THR A 838 6.14 -17.00 -22.01
C THR A 838 6.05 -16.57 -23.47
N LEU A 839 6.22 -17.52 -24.40
CA LEU A 839 6.12 -17.25 -25.83
C LEU A 839 4.68 -16.83 -26.19
N GLU A 840 3.71 -17.64 -25.80
CA GLU A 840 2.29 -17.48 -26.09
C GLU A 840 1.75 -16.15 -25.54
N SER A 841 2.21 -15.76 -24.35
CA SER A 841 1.87 -14.46 -23.76
C SER A 841 2.43 -13.31 -24.58
N LEU A 842 3.67 -13.41 -25.07
CA LEU A 842 4.30 -12.39 -25.89
C LEU A 842 3.70 -12.32 -27.31
N GLU A 843 3.28 -13.45 -27.87
CA GLU A 843 2.54 -13.51 -29.14
C GLU A 843 1.22 -12.74 -29.04
N LEU A 844 0.46 -12.97 -27.96
CA LEU A 844 -0.78 -12.24 -27.70
C LEU A 844 -0.52 -10.75 -27.49
N VAL A 845 0.47 -10.37 -26.68
CA VAL A 845 0.81 -8.94 -26.49
C VAL A 845 1.18 -8.29 -27.81
N LYS A 846 2.03 -8.93 -28.62
CA LYS A 846 2.43 -8.43 -29.94
C LYS A 846 1.21 -8.23 -30.83
N GLN A 847 0.34 -9.24 -30.94
CA GLN A 847 -0.88 -9.18 -31.75
C GLN A 847 -1.79 -8.02 -31.31
N ILE A 848 -2.11 -7.95 -30.01
CA ILE A 848 -3.00 -6.91 -29.46
C ILE A 848 -2.45 -5.53 -29.79
N VAL A 849 -1.15 -5.31 -29.57
CA VAL A 849 -0.49 -4.01 -29.78
C VAL A 849 -0.42 -3.62 -31.26
N GLU A 850 -0.19 -4.58 -32.16
CA GLU A 850 -0.16 -4.34 -33.62
C GLU A 850 -1.56 -4.01 -34.18
N GLU A 851 -2.59 -4.67 -33.68
CA GLU A 851 -3.96 -4.51 -34.18
C GLU A 851 -4.72 -3.34 -33.53
N TYR A 852 -4.28 -2.88 -32.35
CA TYR A 852 -5.02 -1.99 -31.47
C TYR A 852 -5.57 -0.74 -32.18
N GLY A 853 -4.69 0.01 -32.85
CA GLY A 853 -5.07 1.26 -33.50
C GLY A 853 -6.12 1.08 -34.60
N ASN A 854 -6.09 -0.03 -35.34
CA ASN A 854 -7.04 -0.25 -36.44
C ASN A 854 -8.41 -0.76 -35.95
N THR A 855 -8.38 -1.50 -34.84
CA THR A 855 -9.54 -2.23 -34.30
C THR A 855 -10.25 -1.47 -33.18
N TYR A 856 -9.84 -0.24 -32.84
CA TYR A 856 -10.55 0.60 -31.85
C TYR A 856 -11.96 0.95 -32.32
N THR A 857 -12.96 0.80 -31.45
CA THR A 857 -14.39 0.89 -31.79
C THR A 857 -15.11 2.05 -31.10
N LEU A 858 -16.38 2.29 -31.48
CA LEU A 858 -17.25 3.24 -30.78
C LEU A 858 -17.59 2.78 -29.34
N ALA A 859 -17.69 1.47 -29.12
CA ALA A 859 -17.93 0.91 -27.79
C ALA A 859 -16.73 1.14 -26.87
N ASP A 860 -15.52 0.99 -27.41
CA ASP A 860 -14.26 1.31 -26.72
C ASP A 860 -14.24 2.79 -26.31
N LEU A 861 -14.52 3.70 -27.25
CA LEU A 861 -14.59 5.14 -26.98
C LEU A 861 -15.61 5.48 -25.90
N THR A 862 -16.80 4.88 -25.98
CA THR A 862 -17.89 5.12 -25.02
C THR A 862 -17.44 4.72 -23.62
N THR A 863 -16.79 3.57 -23.49
CA THR A 863 -16.24 3.09 -22.21
C THR A 863 -15.15 4.04 -21.69
N THR A 864 -14.22 4.46 -22.54
CA THR A 864 -13.18 5.44 -22.17
C THR A 864 -13.78 6.77 -21.71
N LYS A 865 -14.71 7.36 -22.48
CA LYS A 865 -15.35 8.64 -22.13
C LYS A 865 -16.06 8.54 -20.80
N ASN A 866 -16.89 7.51 -20.64
CA ASN A 866 -17.61 7.28 -19.40
C ASN A 866 -16.67 7.19 -18.21
N TYR A 867 -15.57 6.45 -18.32
CA TYR A 867 -14.57 6.37 -17.24
C TYR A 867 -13.99 7.74 -16.89
N TYR A 868 -13.45 8.49 -17.86
CA TYR A 868 -12.76 9.77 -17.57
C TYR A 868 -13.71 10.87 -17.09
N LEU A 869 -14.89 10.99 -17.68
CA LEU A 869 -15.88 12.00 -17.30
C LEU A 869 -16.38 11.79 -15.87
N LYS A 870 -16.54 10.52 -15.47
CA LYS A 870 -17.11 10.15 -14.18
C LYS A 870 -16.04 9.98 -13.09
N SER A 871 -14.85 9.49 -13.42
CA SER A 871 -13.78 9.28 -12.43
C SER A 871 -13.22 10.56 -11.83
N ASN A 872 -13.38 11.71 -12.49
CA ASN A 872 -12.87 12.99 -12.00
C ASN A 872 -13.51 13.44 -10.68
N ALA A 873 -14.73 12.99 -10.35
CA ALA A 873 -15.39 13.24 -9.07
C ALA A 873 -14.55 12.80 -7.86
N ARG A 874 -13.66 11.81 -8.01
CA ARG A 874 -12.83 11.25 -6.93
C ARG A 874 -11.46 11.90 -6.75
N ARG A 875 -11.04 12.81 -7.64
CA ARG A 875 -9.68 13.34 -7.62
C ARG A 875 -9.35 14.18 -6.38
N PHE A 876 -10.34 14.45 -5.53
CA PHE A 876 -10.25 15.32 -4.34
C PHE A 876 -10.52 14.64 -3.02
N GLU A 877 -10.84 13.34 -2.99
CA GLU A 877 -11.33 12.69 -1.77
C GLU A 877 -10.30 12.78 -0.63
N THR A 878 -9.12 12.17 -0.80
CA THR A 878 -8.10 12.15 0.26
C THR A 878 -7.17 13.37 0.21
N LEU A 879 -6.55 13.72 1.34
CA LEU A 879 -5.52 14.78 1.38
C LEU A 879 -4.35 14.49 0.42
N THR A 880 -3.94 13.23 0.28
CA THR A 880 -2.93 12.81 -0.71
C THR A 880 -3.40 13.03 -2.15
N ALA A 881 -4.68 12.79 -2.45
CA ALA A 881 -5.25 13.09 -3.77
C ALA A 881 -5.29 14.60 -4.04
N LYS A 882 -5.69 15.40 -3.04
CA LYS A 882 -5.65 16.87 -3.08
C LYS A 882 -4.23 17.38 -3.34
N VAL A 883 -3.20 16.88 -2.62
CA VAL A 883 -1.79 17.20 -2.89
C VAL A 883 -1.37 16.82 -4.31
N LYS A 884 -1.81 15.67 -4.83
CA LYS A 884 -1.53 15.26 -6.21
C LYS A 884 -2.17 16.20 -7.24
N VAL A 885 -3.36 16.74 -6.96
CA VAL A 885 -3.97 17.77 -7.82
C VAL A 885 -3.14 19.05 -7.81
N LEU A 886 -2.70 19.50 -6.64
CA LEU A 886 -1.81 20.66 -6.50
C LEU A 886 -0.50 20.44 -7.27
N GLU A 887 0.08 19.25 -7.18
CA GLU A 887 1.26 18.86 -7.95
C GLU A 887 1.01 18.91 -9.45
N GLN A 888 -0.11 18.39 -9.95
CA GLN A 888 -0.43 18.47 -11.38
C GLN A 888 -0.56 19.91 -11.87
N ILE A 889 -1.17 20.79 -11.07
CA ILE A 889 -1.25 22.22 -11.36
C ILE A 889 0.14 22.84 -11.42
N GLY A 890 0.95 22.64 -10.36
CA GLY A 890 2.26 23.27 -10.25
C GLY A 890 3.31 22.69 -11.20
N SER A 891 3.48 21.37 -11.26
CA SER A 891 4.54 20.72 -12.05
C SER A 891 4.29 20.75 -13.55
N LEU A 892 3.02 20.66 -13.99
CA LEU A 892 2.65 20.64 -15.41
C LEU A 892 2.11 21.99 -15.89
N ASN A 893 2.10 23.02 -15.02
CA ASN A 893 1.58 24.36 -15.31
C ASN A 893 0.14 24.34 -15.86
N LEU A 894 -0.72 23.54 -15.23
CA LEU A 894 -2.13 23.41 -15.62
C LEU A 894 -2.97 24.50 -14.95
N ALA A 895 -4.04 24.95 -15.62
CA ALA A 895 -5.00 25.87 -15.02
C ALA A 895 -5.75 25.23 -13.83
N ASN A 896 -6.22 26.02 -12.85
CA ASN A 896 -6.97 25.48 -11.70
C ASN A 896 -8.23 24.68 -12.11
N ASN A 897 -8.81 24.99 -13.28
CA ASN A 897 -9.95 24.30 -13.86
C ASN A 897 -9.57 23.20 -14.87
N PHE A 898 -8.32 22.71 -14.89
CA PHE A 898 -7.85 21.75 -15.90
C PHE A 898 -8.68 20.47 -16.00
N MET A 899 -9.37 20.05 -14.93
CA MET A 899 -10.24 18.86 -15.01
C MET A 899 -11.53 19.15 -15.79
N GLN A 900 -12.08 20.36 -15.69
CA GLN A 900 -13.19 20.77 -16.55
C GLN A 900 -12.74 20.80 -18.01
N GLN A 901 -11.55 21.38 -18.27
CA GLN A 901 -10.96 21.36 -19.62
C GLN A 901 -10.71 19.94 -20.13
N ARG A 902 -10.24 19.03 -19.28
CA ARG A 902 -10.06 17.60 -19.63
C ARG A 902 -11.39 16.88 -19.85
N ASN A 903 -12.45 17.25 -19.13
CA ASN A 903 -13.79 16.72 -19.40
C ASN A 903 -14.27 17.16 -20.79
N GLU A 904 -14.19 18.45 -21.10
CA GLU A 904 -14.55 18.98 -22.42
C GLU A 904 -13.73 18.32 -23.54
N GLN A 905 -12.42 18.16 -23.33
CA GLN A 905 -11.53 17.42 -24.24
C GLN A 905 -12.01 15.98 -24.42
N THR A 906 -12.29 15.27 -23.33
CA THR A 906 -12.78 13.89 -23.35
C THR A 906 -14.10 13.77 -24.12
N GLU A 907 -15.04 14.70 -23.91
CA GLU A 907 -16.32 14.74 -24.63
C GLU A 907 -16.12 14.92 -26.13
N SER A 908 -15.12 15.71 -26.54
CA SER A 908 -14.84 15.99 -27.94
C SER A 908 -14.17 14.83 -28.70
N LEU A 909 -13.55 13.86 -28.02
CA LEU A 909 -12.80 12.77 -28.66
C LEU A 909 -13.69 11.93 -29.58
N GLY A 910 -13.24 11.68 -30.81
CA GLY A 910 -13.82 10.73 -31.76
C GLY A 910 -13.07 9.40 -31.82
N VAL A 911 -13.67 8.42 -32.50
CA VAL A 911 -13.01 7.12 -32.73
C VAL A 911 -11.75 7.32 -33.56
N ASP A 912 -11.81 8.14 -34.62
CA ASP A 912 -10.67 8.40 -35.49
C ASP A 912 -9.53 9.12 -34.76
N ASP A 913 -9.83 9.96 -33.77
CA ASP A 913 -8.81 10.58 -32.91
C ASP A 913 -8.06 9.50 -32.11
N MET A 914 -8.78 8.54 -31.51
CA MET A 914 -8.17 7.45 -30.76
C MET A 914 -7.30 6.56 -31.65
N LYS A 915 -7.77 6.25 -32.87
CA LYS A 915 -6.99 5.50 -33.86
C LYS A 915 -5.74 6.26 -34.28
N GLY A 916 -5.86 7.56 -34.51
CA GLY A 916 -4.75 8.47 -34.84
C GLY A 916 -3.69 8.49 -33.73
N LEU A 917 -4.13 8.68 -32.48
CA LEU A 917 -3.26 8.66 -31.29
C LEU A 917 -2.57 7.31 -31.12
N ALA A 918 -3.29 6.20 -31.29
CA ALA A 918 -2.69 4.87 -31.23
C ALA A 918 -1.60 4.69 -32.31
N LYS A 919 -1.87 5.09 -33.55
CA LYS A 919 -0.88 5.05 -34.64
C LYS A 919 0.34 5.94 -34.38
N GLN A 920 0.13 7.07 -33.70
CA GLN A 920 1.18 8.05 -33.42
C GLN A 920 2.04 7.71 -32.20
N TYR A 921 1.48 7.01 -31.21
CA TYR A 921 2.12 6.85 -29.90
C TYR A 921 2.33 5.41 -29.45
N ILE A 922 1.70 4.43 -30.13
CA ILE A 922 1.96 3.02 -29.91
C ILE A 922 2.76 2.52 -31.11
N HIS A 923 4.04 2.19 -30.89
CA HIS A 923 4.96 1.80 -31.95
C HIS A 923 5.40 0.34 -31.79
N PRO A 924 4.61 -0.65 -32.26
CA PRO A 924 4.94 -2.07 -32.13
C PRO A 924 6.35 -2.39 -32.65
N ASN A 925 6.73 -1.75 -33.76
CA ASN A 925 7.98 -1.96 -34.47
C ASN A 925 9.20 -1.37 -33.75
N LYS A 926 9.02 -0.65 -32.66
CA LYS A 926 10.09 0.01 -31.89
C LYS A 926 10.20 -0.53 -30.45
N LEU A 927 9.43 -1.57 -30.12
CA LEU A 927 9.36 -2.11 -28.77
C LEU A 927 10.64 -2.87 -28.40
N ILE A 928 11.15 -2.56 -27.21
CA ILE A 928 12.14 -3.35 -26.49
C ILE A 928 11.36 -4.39 -25.69
N TYR A 929 11.55 -5.68 -25.97
CA TYR A 929 10.97 -6.78 -25.19
C TYR A 929 12.00 -7.32 -24.21
N ILE A 930 11.84 -7.07 -22.92
CA ILE A 930 12.68 -7.65 -21.87
C ILE A 930 11.96 -8.80 -21.21
N VAL A 931 12.64 -9.95 -21.19
CA VAL A 931 12.20 -11.17 -20.50
C VAL A 931 13.24 -11.53 -19.45
N VAL A 932 12.81 -11.59 -18.19
CA VAL A 932 13.62 -12.12 -17.08
C VAL A 932 13.04 -13.46 -16.68
N GLY A 933 13.77 -14.56 -16.86
CA GLY A 933 13.25 -15.92 -16.66
C GLY A 933 14.28 -17.01 -16.91
N ASP A 934 13.85 -18.28 -17.03
CA ASP A 934 14.74 -19.42 -17.22
C ASP A 934 15.07 -19.61 -18.70
N ALA A 935 16.30 -19.27 -19.09
CA ALA A 935 16.73 -19.30 -20.47
C ALA A 935 16.63 -20.68 -21.11
N LYS A 936 16.96 -21.70 -20.33
CA LYS A 936 17.02 -23.08 -20.77
C LYS A 936 15.68 -23.55 -21.33
N THR A 937 14.58 -23.10 -20.72
CA THR A 937 13.22 -23.49 -21.14
C THR A 937 12.57 -22.48 -22.07
N GLN A 938 12.95 -21.20 -22.01
CA GLN A 938 12.22 -20.12 -22.67
C GLN A 938 12.94 -19.49 -23.86
N ALA A 939 14.23 -19.17 -23.73
CA ALA A 939 14.92 -18.24 -24.64
C ALA A 939 14.85 -18.68 -26.10
N ASN A 940 15.15 -19.96 -26.39
CA ASN A 940 15.12 -20.46 -27.77
C ASN A 940 13.72 -20.40 -28.42
N ARG A 941 12.66 -20.59 -27.62
CA ARG A 941 11.28 -20.55 -28.12
C ARG A 941 10.90 -19.16 -28.60
N LEU A 942 11.45 -18.10 -27.99
CA LEU A 942 11.10 -16.71 -28.30
C LEU A 942 11.49 -16.26 -29.71
N THR A 943 12.38 -16.99 -30.39
CA THR A 943 12.68 -16.74 -31.82
C THR A 943 11.44 -16.87 -32.72
N ALA A 944 10.44 -17.64 -32.28
CA ALA A 944 9.16 -17.79 -32.97
C ALA A 944 8.34 -16.49 -33.05
N LEU A 945 8.61 -15.48 -32.21
CA LEU A 945 7.96 -14.16 -32.28
C LEU A 945 8.27 -13.39 -33.57
N GLY A 946 9.30 -13.81 -34.33
CA GLY A 946 9.69 -13.15 -35.57
C GLY A 946 10.34 -11.78 -35.40
N LEU A 947 10.88 -11.49 -34.21
CA LEU A 947 11.53 -10.21 -33.86
C LEU A 947 13.07 -10.26 -33.92
N GLY A 948 13.62 -11.26 -34.62
CA GLY A 948 15.06 -11.50 -34.71
C GLY A 948 15.59 -12.49 -33.66
N GLU A 949 16.92 -12.58 -33.55
CA GLU A 949 17.58 -13.41 -32.55
C GLU A 949 17.41 -12.84 -31.14
N VAL A 950 17.35 -13.73 -30.15
CA VAL A 950 17.22 -13.34 -28.74
C VAL A 950 18.58 -12.87 -28.22
N ILE A 951 18.65 -11.62 -27.76
CA ILE A 951 19.86 -10.99 -27.25
C ILE A 951 20.01 -11.33 -25.76
N ARG A 952 21.09 -12.01 -25.39
CA ARG A 952 21.42 -12.37 -24.00
C ARG A 952 22.01 -11.19 -23.25
N LEU A 953 21.49 -10.92 -22.05
CA LEU A 953 21.95 -9.83 -21.18
C LEU A 953 22.97 -10.27 -20.11
N ASN A 954 22.99 -11.55 -19.73
CA ASN A 954 23.91 -12.14 -18.74
C ASN A 954 24.37 -13.57 -19.12
#